data_AF-T1BW25-F1
#
_entry.id   AF-T1BW25-F1
#
_cell.length_a   1.000
_cell.length_b   1.000
_cell.length_c   1.000
_cell.angle_alpha   90.00
_cell.angle_beta   90.00
_cell.angle_gamma   90.00
#
_symmetry.space_group_name_H-M   'P 1'
#
loop_
_entity.id
_entity.type
_entity.pdbx_description
1 polymer ?
#
loop_
_entity_poly.entity_id
_entity_poly.type
_entity_poly.pdbx_seq_one_letter_code
_entity_poly.pdbx_strand_id
1 'polypeptide(L)'
;MNRARIPNFYKLSVSERVRVIHERGLLSEDDYQALVAGKHTLKVHHADKMIENVIGVMGLPIGLALNFLINGKDYVIPLVVEEPSIVAALCSAAKLIRTCGGFQSTSQGSILIGQVQTIDVPNPREAQSNLFRHKEEILNLANSFHPNLVARGGGAKDLEVWIHVSPTFGKDMVVLHLLVDTCDAMGANLVNTMCEGVASLVENITGGRVLLRILSNLTDRALVRTQCLITLDALGSLGYDAEQVRDGIILANDLATVDPYRAATHNKGIMNGVDAVALATGNDWRALEAAAHAYAGRGHSYVSLTRWYKNENGHLVGVLEMPIKVGMVGGQQQANPTVQVNQHLLGARSARELAEIMGAVGLGQNFSALRALVTDGIQQGHMTLHARSVALAAGAGPEVFETVVDRLIDSGEIKVWKAHEIIQEVKEQSVPSEEEDIPSKLQSAQKEYGVGHGKVILLGEHAVVYGSHALTAPIPLAIRCKVKDASDGVTLIIPRWGIEQRLHLQADSSDSFHNSIKLIIQKLKLEGHPLQIEIFSNVPKAMGLGGSAATAVATIRAMDLHFNLGLSDNDVNSLAFECEKVAHGTPSGVDNTVATYGQFLVYRGGPHAEIHEVQVKKPIPIVIGMTHIESLTAKTVRRVRQAWRKNKTLYEEIFKGIDRLVLEAVKAVENNELEQLGDLMNVCQGLLGALQVSSPELETLIEIARENGALGAKLTGGGGGGSIIALCPDSSQRVIKAMQ
;
A
#
# COMPACT_ATOMS: atom_id res chain seq x y z
N MET A 1 -15.96 -13.27 12.40
CA MET A 1 -14.88 -12.79 11.49
C MET A 1 -14.10 -11.69 12.21
N ASN A 2 -12.77 -11.74 12.19
CA ASN A 2 -11.94 -10.69 12.78
C ASN A 2 -12.09 -9.39 11.96
N ARG A 3 -12.60 -8.32 12.59
CA ARG A 3 -12.92 -7.05 11.93
C ARG A 3 -11.67 -6.29 11.48
N ALA A 4 -10.53 -6.46 12.16
CA ALA A 4 -9.29 -5.74 11.89
C ALA A 4 -8.38 -6.37 10.80
N ARG A 5 -8.69 -7.58 10.34
CA ARG A 5 -7.95 -8.26 9.26
C ARG A 5 -8.60 -8.04 7.90
N ILE A 6 -8.01 -7.18 7.09
CA ILE A 6 -8.48 -6.88 5.74
C ILE A 6 -7.39 -7.31 4.72
N PRO A 7 -7.53 -8.49 4.09
CA PRO A 7 -6.57 -8.95 3.09
C PRO A 7 -6.48 -7.99 1.91
N ASN A 8 -5.27 -7.81 1.36
CA ASN A 8 -5.03 -7.00 0.17
C ASN A 8 -5.53 -5.54 0.27
N PHE A 9 -5.67 -4.98 1.47
CA PHE A 9 -6.18 -3.61 1.69
C PHE A 9 -5.41 -2.53 0.92
N TYR A 10 -4.10 -2.70 0.79
CA TYR A 10 -3.24 -1.79 0.04
C TYR A 10 -3.52 -1.77 -1.47
N LYS A 11 -4.12 -2.84 -2.03
CA LYS A 11 -4.51 -2.92 -3.46
C LYS A 11 -5.83 -2.21 -3.77
N LEU A 12 -6.64 -1.94 -2.75
CA LEU A 12 -7.93 -1.26 -2.91
C LEU A 12 -7.74 0.24 -3.15
N SER A 13 -8.64 0.84 -3.93
CA SER A 13 -8.76 2.30 -4.02
C SER A 13 -9.16 2.92 -2.68
N VAL A 14 -8.97 4.24 -2.51
CA VAL A 14 -9.33 4.93 -1.25
C VAL A 14 -10.81 4.75 -0.92
N SER A 15 -11.70 4.90 -1.91
CA SER A 15 -13.15 4.73 -1.74
C SER A 15 -13.53 3.31 -1.30
N GLU A 16 -12.89 2.29 -1.89
CA GLU A 16 -13.10 0.90 -1.50
C GLU A 16 -12.55 0.60 -0.10
N ARG A 17 -11.40 1.17 0.27
CA ARG A 17 -10.86 1.05 1.63
C ARG A 17 -11.86 1.56 2.66
N VAL A 18 -12.39 2.77 2.46
CA VAL A 18 -13.39 3.39 3.34
C VAL A 18 -14.67 2.54 3.41
N ARG A 19 -15.17 2.05 2.27
CA ARG A 19 -16.34 1.16 2.22
C ARG A 19 -16.12 -0.14 3.00
N VAL A 20 -14.99 -0.82 2.80
CA VAL A 20 -14.69 -2.09 3.48
C VAL A 20 -14.59 -1.91 4.99
N ILE A 21 -14.03 -0.80 5.47
CA ILE A 21 -13.97 -0.51 6.91
C ILE A 21 -15.38 -0.32 7.49
N HIS A 22 -16.26 0.38 6.78
CA HIS A 22 -17.65 0.56 7.16
C HIS A 22 -18.41 -0.78 7.19
N GLU A 23 -18.31 -1.59 6.13
CA GLU A 23 -18.92 -2.94 6.06
C GLU A 23 -18.44 -3.88 7.19
N ARG A 24 -17.24 -3.65 7.71
CA ARG A 24 -16.67 -4.39 8.85
C ARG A 24 -17.19 -3.89 10.21
N GLY A 25 -17.98 -2.83 10.24
CA GLY A 25 -18.52 -2.21 11.45
C GLY A 25 -17.45 -1.53 12.30
N LEU A 26 -16.41 -0.97 11.66
CA LEU A 26 -15.35 -0.18 12.31
C LEU A 26 -15.60 1.33 12.20
N LEU A 27 -16.51 1.75 11.33
CA LEU A 27 -16.98 3.13 11.21
C LEU A 27 -18.49 3.16 11.46
N SER A 28 -18.98 4.26 12.03
CA SER A 28 -20.41 4.57 11.99
C SER A 28 -20.83 5.01 10.58
N GLU A 29 -22.13 4.98 10.29
CA GLU A 29 -22.66 5.51 9.02
C GLU A 29 -22.29 7.00 8.87
N ASP A 30 -22.38 7.79 9.95
CA ASP A 30 -22.05 9.21 9.93
C ASP A 30 -20.56 9.45 9.61
N ASP A 31 -19.65 8.68 10.23
CA ASP A 31 -18.21 8.77 9.96
C ASP A 31 -17.89 8.32 8.53
N TYR A 32 -18.56 7.27 8.04
CA TYR A 32 -18.42 6.80 6.66
C TYR A 32 -18.81 7.89 5.66
N GLN A 33 -19.98 8.52 5.84
CA GLN A 33 -20.43 9.62 5.00
C GLN A 33 -19.49 10.84 5.10
N ALA A 34 -18.95 11.13 6.29
CA ALA A 34 -17.99 12.21 6.49
C ALA A 34 -16.66 11.99 5.76
N LEU A 35 -16.18 10.74 5.68
CA LEU A 35 -14.99 10.36 4.92
C LEU A 35 -15.23 10.44 3.41
N VAL A 36 -16.32 9.83 2.91
CA VAL A 36 -16.66 9.81 1.48
C VAL A 36 -16.88 11.23 0.94
N ALA A 37 -17.60 12.07 1.67
CA ALA A 37 -17.90 13.44 1.25
C ALA A 37 -16.79 14.45 1.57
N GLY A 38 -15.67 14.03 2.19
CA GLY A 38 -14.60 14.93 2.62
C GLY A 38 -14.99 15.94 3.71
N LYS A 39 -16.14 15.74 4.37
CA LYS A 39 -16.68 16.65 5.41
C LYS A 39 -15.87 16.62 6.72
N HIS A 40 -15.12 15.54 6.95
CA HIS A 40 -14.23 15.40 8.10
C HIS A 40 -13.06 16.42 8.11
N THR A 41 -12.69 16.96 6.94
CA THR A 41 -11.55 17.88 6.82
C THR A 41 -11.72 19.17 7.62
N LEU A 42 -10.67 19.55 8.36
CA LEU A 42 -10.64 20.80 9.12
C LEU A 42 -10.82 22.01 8.19
N LYS A 43 -11.78 22.87 8.51
CA LYS A 43 -12.06 24.09 7.74
C LYS A 43 -11.29 25.27 8.31
N VAL A 44 -10.93 26.22 7.45
CA VAL A 44 -10.11 27.40 7.82
C VAL A 44 -10.72 28.20 8.97
N HIS A 45 -12.04 28.42 8.97
CA HIS A 45 -12.72 29.16 10.04
C HIS A 45 -12.75 28.43 11.40
N HIS A 46 -12.57 27.11 11.43
CA HIS A 46 -12.35 26.36 12.67
C HIS A 46 -10.88 26.42 13.08
N ALA A 47 -9.95 26.29 12.12
CA ALA A 47 -8.52 26.42 12.38
C ALA A 47 -8.15 27.79 12.98
N ASP A 48 -8.77 28.88 12.51
CA ASP A 48 -8.60 30.24 13.02
C ASP A 48 -9.01 30.41 14.51
N LYS A 49 -9.82 29.48 15.03
CA LYS A 49 -10.18 29.43 16.45
C LYS A 49 -9.27 28.50 17.27
N MET A 50 -8.36 27.76 16.62
CA MET A 50 -7.46 26.83 17.28
C MET A 50 -6.10 27.45 17.58
N ILE A 51 -5.59 28.29 16.68
CA ILE A 51 -4.30 28.98 16.79
C ILE A 51 -4.38 30.39 16.20
N GLU A 52 -3.37 31.21 16.45
CA GLU A 52 -3.28 32.59 15.95
C GLU A 52 -2.77 32.68 14.49
N ASN A 53 -3.10 33.78 13.80
CA ASN A 53 -2.57 34.14 12.47
C ASN A 53 -2.79 33.08 11.37
N VAL A 54 -3.96 32.44 11.35
CA VAL A 54 -4.28 31.38 10.39
C VAL A 54 -4.53 31.93 8.99
N ILE A 55 -3.81 31.39 8.00
CA ILE A 55 -3.98 31.70 6.57
C ILE A 55 -4.45 30.51 5.73
N GLY A 56 -4.58 29.32 6.34
CA GLY A 56 -4.95 28.10 5.64
C GLY A 56 -4.85 26.85 6.51
N VAL A 57 -5.11 25.69 5.91
CA VAL A 57 -4.99 24.36 6.54
C VAL A 57 -4.08 23.49 5.68
N MET A 58 -3.08 22.88 6.29
CA MET A 58 -2.18 21.91 5.64
C MET A 58 -2.68 20.49 5.92
N GLY A 59 -2.93 19.72 4.86
CA GLY A 59 -3.33 18.31 4.98
C GLY A 59 -2.14 17.36 5.01
N LEU A 60 -2.24 16.29 5.80
CA LEU A 60 -1.31 15.15 5.79
C LEU A 60 -2.07 13.85 5.47
N PRO A 61 -1.43 12.85 4.83
CA PRO A 61 -2.08 11.59 4.52
C PRO A 61 -2.54 10.84 5.77
N ILE A 62 -3.71 10.20 5.68
CA ILE A 62 -4.24 9.30 6.71
C ILE A 62 -4.13 7.86 6.20
N GLY A 63 -3.31 7.05 6.87
CA GLY A 63 -3.17 5.62 6.63
C GLY A 63 -3.72 4.78 7.79
N LEU A 64 -3.93 3.49 7.56
CA LEU A 64 -4.38 2.56 8.60
C LEU A 64 -3.37 1.43 8.81
N ALA A 65 -2.88 1.31 10.03
CA ALA A 65 -2.13 0.18 10.51
C ALA A 65 -3.09 -0.97 10.88
N LEU A 66 -3.03 -2.06 10.12
CA LEU A 66 -3.87 -3.25 10.29
C LEU A 66 -3.17 -4.32 11.11
N ASN A 67 -3.94 -5.34 11.51
CA ASN A 67 -3.50 -6.59 12.15
C ASN A 67 -3.07 -6.51 13.62
N PHE A 68 -3.11 -5.33 14.26
CA PHE A 68 -2.72 -5.18 15.66
C PHE A 68 -3.60 -6.02 16.59
N LEU A 69 -2.93 -6.84 17.41
CA LEU A 69 -3.50 -7.58 18.53
C LEU A 69 -2.79 -7.10 19.79
N ILE A 70 -3.49 -6.39 20.66
CA ILE A 70 -2.90 -5.78 21.87
C ILE A 70 -3.75 -6.22 23.05
N ASN A 71 -3.15 -6.87 24.04
CA ASN A 71 -3.84 -7.40 25.22
C ASN A 71 -5.06 -8.29 24.86
N GLY A 72 -4.95 -9.04 23.76
CA GLY A 72 -6.03 -9.90 23.25
C GLY A 72 -7.15 -9.18 22.49
N LYS A 73 -7.08 -7.85 22.32
CA LYS A 73 -8.05 -7.05 21.55
C LYS A 73 -7.49 -6.65 20.19
N ASP A 74 -8.34 -6.71 19.16
CA ASP A 74 -8.02 -6.31 17.80
C ASP A 74 -8.14 -4.79 17.62
N TYR A 75 -7.17 -4.18 16.93
CA TYR A 75 -7.17 -2.76 16.60
C TYR A 75 -6.89 -2.51 15.12
N VAL A 76 -7.57 -1.49 14.58
CA VAL A 76 -7.20 -0.78 13.35
C VAL A 76 -6.75 0.60 13.76
N ILE A 77 -5.50 0.93 13.51
CA ILE A 77 -4.86 2.11 14.08
C ILE A 77 -4.69 3.18 13.00
N PRO A 78 -5.33 4.35 13.12
CA PRO A 78 -5.10 5.44 12.19
C PRO A 78 -3.72 6.07 12.43
N LEU A 79 -3.04 6.40 11.33
CA LEU A 79 -1.71 7.00 11.31
C LEU A 79 -1.75 8.21 10.38
N VAL A 80 -1.29 9.37 10.86
CA VAL A 80 -1.13 10.57 10.05
C VAL A 80 0.36 10.85 9.87
N VAL A 81 0.88 10.60 8.67
CA VAL A 81 2.33 10.71 8.39
C VAL A 81 2.59 10.86 6.89
N GLU A 82 3.62 11.62 6.53
CA GLU A 82 4.06 11.85 5.16
C GLU A 82 5.15 10.86 4.70
N GLU A 83 5.92 10.31 5.64
CA GLU A 83 7.03 9.42 5.32
C GLU A 83 6.50 8.07 4.76
N PRO A 84 6.94 7.67 3.56
CA PRO A 84 6.55 6.40 2.96
C PRO A 84 6.95 5.19 3.82
N SER A 85 6.34 4.05 3.52
CA SER A 85 6.64 2.74 4.12
C SER A 85 6.30 2.56 5.60
N ILE A 86 6.16 3.62 6.42
CA ILE A 86 5.81 3.49 7.85
C ILE A 86 4.56 2.63 8.04
N VAL A 87 3.46 2.96 7.36
CA VAL A 87 2.19 2.24 7.48
C VAL A 87 2.32 0.79 7.02
N ALA A 88 3.04 0.53 5.92
CA ALA A 88 3.24 -0.81 5.37
C ALA A 88 4.12 -1.68 6.29
N ALA A 89 5.20 -1.09 6.81
CA ALA A 89 6.12 -1.72 7.74
C ALA A 89 5.40 -2.11 9.04
N LEU A 90 4.56 -1.22 9.60
CA LEU A 90 3.71 -1.53 10.76
C LEU A 90 2.72 -2.65 10.48
N CYS A 91 2.03 -2.61 9.34
CA CYS A 91 1.08 -3.67 8.96
C CYS A 91 1.77 -5.04 8.88
N SER A 92 2.98 -5.08 8.33
CA SER A 92 3.79 -6.30 8.20
C SER A 92 4.28 -6.80 9.56
N ALA A 93 4.87 -5.91 10.36
CA ALA A 93 5.33 -6.21 11.72
C ALA A 93 4.20 -6.73 12.61
N ALA A 94 3.06 -6.01 12.64
CA ALA A 94 1.90 -6.41 13.41
C ALA A 94 1.32 -7.75 12.96
N LYS A 95 1.30 -8.02 11.65
CA LYS A 95 0.85 -9.31 11.10
C LYS A 95 1.71 -10.46 11.60
N LEU A 96 3.04 -10.29 11.63
CA LEU A 96 3.99 -11.28 12.11
C LEU A 96 3.89 -11.46 13.63
N ILE A 97 3.98 -10.37 14.40
CA ILE A 97 3.90 -10.42 15.87
C ILE A 97 2.57 -11.04 16.34
N ARG A 98 1.49 -10.80 15.59
CA ARG A 98 0.19 -11.42 15.85
C ARG A 98 0.22 -12.95 15.80
N THR A 99 0.96 -13.56 14.87
CA THR A 99 1.03 -15.04 14.80
C THR A 99 1.71 -15.64 16.03
N CYS A 100 2.47 -14.83 16.76
CA CYS A 100 3.16 -15.18 17.99
C CYS A 100 2.42 -14.70 19.27
N GLY A 101 1.15 -14.31 19.15
CA GLY A 101 0.31 -13.92 20.30
C GLY A 101 0.07 -12.41 20.45
N GLY A 102 0.64 -11.57 19.57
CA GLY A 102 0.43 -10.13 19.58
C GLY A 102 1.30 -9.39 20.59
N PHE A 103 0.88 -8.17 20.92
CA PHE A 103 1.52 -7.31 21.90
C PHE A 103 0.84 -7.44 23.26
N GLN A 104 1.63 -7.36 24.32
CA GLN A 104 1.15 -7.15 25.68
C GLN A 104 1.63 -5.79 26.14
N SER A 105 0.72 -4.91 26.53
CA SER A 105 1.05 -3.55 26.93
C SER A 105 0.36 -3.19 28.23
N THR A 106 1.09 -2.52 29.11
CA THR A 106 0.60 -2.05 30.39
C THR A 106 1.11 -0.64 30.61
N SER A 107 0.23 0.23 31.06
CA SER A 107 0.59 1.61 31.43
C SER A 107 0.50 1.83 32.93
N GLN A 108 1.39 2.64 33.47
CA GLN A 108 1.30 3.21 34.82
C GLN A 108 0.34 4.41 34.79
N GLY A 109 -0.13 4.87 35.95
CA GLY A 109 -1.24 5.83 36.09
C GLY A 109 -1.08 7.15 35.29
N SER A 110 -2.12 7.99 35.30
CA SER A 110 -2.16 9.24 34.52
C SER A 110 -1.59 10.45 35.27
N ILE A 111 -0.47 10.23 35.99
CA ILE A 111 0.15 11.24 36.85
C ILE A 111 1.02 12.19 36.02
N LEU A 112 0.74 13.48 36.13
CA LEU A 112 1.52 14.58 35.58
C LEU A 112 2.16 15.39 36.71
N ILE A 113 3.38 15.88 36.50
CA ILE A 113 4.11 16.69 37.48
C ILE A 113 3.88 18.17 37.19
N GLY A 114 3.43 18.92 38.19
CA GLY A 114 3.38 20.39 38.19
C GLY A 114 4.49 20.97 39.06
N GLN A 115 5.34 21.84 38.52
CA GLN A 115 6.46 22.43 39.25
C GLN A 115 6.17 23.85 39.71
N VAL A 116 6.44 24.12 40.99
CA VAL A 116 6.43 25.45 41.59
C VAL A 116 7.84 25.75 42.09
N GLN A 117 8.56 26.60 41.36
CA GLN A 117 9.93 26.99 41.70
C GLN A 117 9.91 28.19 42.63
N THR A 118 10.57 28.08 43.77
CA THR A 118 10.76 29.16 44.75
C THR A 118 12.24 29.49 44.90
N ILE A 119 12.55 30.78 44.85
CA ILE A 119 13.91 31.32 44.97
C ILE A 119 14.00 32.33 46.12
N ASP A 120 15.22 32.74 46.47
CA ASP A 120 15.51 33.66 47.57
C ASP A 120 14.93 33.15 48.92
N VAL A 121 14.90 31.83 49.10
CA VAL A 121 14.41 31.14 50.31
C VAL A 121 15.47 31.24 51.42
N PRO A 122 15.17 31.83 52.59
CA PRO A 122 16.17 32.03 53.65
C PRO A 122 16.78 30.74 54.21
N ASN A 123 15.96 29.68 54.36
CA ASN A 123 16.38 28.36 54.85
C ASN A 123 15.72 27.24 54.02
N PRO A 124 16.36 26.76 52.94
CA PRO A 124 15.77 25.79 52.02
C PRO A 124 15.36 24.46 52.65
N ARG A 125 16.12 23.95 53.64
CA ARG A 125 15.80 22.68 54.33
C ARG A 125 14.60 22.81 55.26
N GLU A 126 14.50 23.94 55.95
CA GLU A 126 13.33 24.25 56.78
C GLU A 126 12.09 24.48 55.91
N ALA A 127 12.23 25.22 54.81
CA ALA A 127 11.17 25.42 53.82
C ALA A 127 10.67 24.08 53.26
N GLN A 128 11.56 23.16 52.89
CA GLN A 128 11.20 21.80 52.45
C GLN A 128 10.40 21.05 53.53
N SER A 129 10.86 21.08 54.78
CA SER A 129 10.17 20.43 55.90
C SER A 129 8.79 21.04 56.16
N ASN A 130 8.67 22.37 56.03
CA ASN A 130 7.41 23.09 56.21
C ASN A 130 6.42 22.79 55.09
N LEU A 131 6.88 22.66 53.84
CA LEU A 131 6.03 22.25 52.71
C LEU A 131 5.44 20.84 52.93
N PHE A 132 6.24 19.89 53.44
CA PHE A 132 5.73 18.57 53.81
C PHE A 132 4.73 18.64 54.97
N ARG A 133 4.95 19.51 55.96
CA ARG A 133 4.02 19.68 57.09
C ARG A 133 2.65 20.22 56.65
N HIS A 134 2.62 21.06 55.63
CA HIS A 134 1.40 21.65 55.05
C HIS A 134 0.92 20.92 53.79
N LYS A 135 1.37 19.67 53.57
CA LYS A 135 1.03 18.89 52.36
C LYS A 135 -0.47 18.83 52.09
N GLU A 136 -1.26 18.45 53.08
CA GLU A 136 -2.72 18.33 52.91
C GLU A 136 -3.38 19.67 52.57
N GLU A 137 -2.90 20.78 53.15
CA GLU A 137 -3.40 22.12 52.83
C GLU A 137 -3.12 22.49 51.38
N ILE A 138 -1.88 22.24 50.92
CA ILE A 138 -1.46 22.50 49.54
C ILE A 138 -2.27 21.65 48.56
N LEU A 139 -2.45 20.35 48.84
CA LEU A 139 -3.22 19.44 47.99
C LEU A 139 -4.70 19.84 47.93
N ASN A 140 -5.30 20.20 49.07
CA ASN A 140 -6.69 20.65 49.12
C ASN A 140 -6.90 21.95 48.35
N LEU A 141 -5.97 22.91 48.48
CA LEU A 141 -6.00 24.15 47.72
C LEU A 141 -5.87 23.87 46.21
N ALA A 142 -4.89 23.07 45.80
CA ALA A 142 -4.72 22.68 44.39
C ALA A 142 -6.00 22.02 43.82
N ASN A 143 -6.59 21.08 44.57
CA ASN A 143 -7.79 20.37 44.17
C ASN A 143 -9.04 21.27 44.08
N SER A 144 -9.10 22.36 44.85
CA SER A 144 -10.23 23.31 44.83
C SER A 144 -10.41 24.02 43.48
N PHE A 145 -9.36 24.15 42.67
CA PHE A 145 -9.43 24.76 41.34
C PHE A 145 -10.07 23.84 40.29
N HIS A 146 -10.12 22.53 40.54
CA HIS A 146 -10.66 21.55 39.59
C HIS A 146 -11.59 20.52 40.28
N PRO A 147 -12.71 20.94 40.89
CA PRO A 147 -13.59 20.06 41.65
C PRO A 147 -14.19 18.93 40.80
N ASN A 148 -14.43 19.19 39.51
CA ASN A 148 -14.94 18.18 38.56
C ASN A 148 -13.93 17.07 38.27
N LEU A 149 -12.62 17.36 38.28
CA LEU A 149 -11.59 16.34 38.13
C LEU A 149 -11.54 15.46 39.39
N VAL A 150 -11.58 16.09 40.56
CA VAL A 150 -11.59 15.39 41.86
C VAL A 150 -12.81 14.48 41.97
N ALA A 151 -13.99 14.96 41.56
CA ALA A 151 -15.22 14.16 41.56
C ALA A 151 -15.15 12.91 40.67
N ARG A 152 -14.29 12.92 39.64
CA ARG A 152 -14.03 11.78 38.75
C ARG A 152 -12.94 10.84 39.27
N GLY A 153 -12.39 11.12 40.45
CA GLY A 153 -11.32 10.34 41.06
C GLY A 153 -9.91 10.83 40.73
N GLY A 154 -9.75 11.91 39.97
CA GLY A 154 -8.45 12.53 39.67
C GLY A 154 -7.98 13.52 40.74
N GLY A 155 -7.17 14.49 40.34
CA GLY A 155 -6.69 15.61 41.17
C GLY A 155 -5.26 15.44 41.66
N ALA A 156 -4.75 16.43 42.39
CA ALA A 156 -3.48 16.38 43.09
C ALA A 156 -3.52 15.27 44.15
N LYS A 157 -2.64 14.28 43.99
CA LYS A 157 -2.57 13.06 44.84
C LYS A 157 -1.46 13.14 45.86
N ASP A 158 -0.36 13.78 45.50
CA ASP A 158 0.83 13.86 46.33
C ASP A 158 1.67 15.09 45.95
N LEU A 159 2.71 15.37 46.73
CA LEU A 159 3.74 16.32 46.39
C LEU A 159 5.14 15.81 46.74
N GLU A 160 6.13 16.25 45.97
CA GLU A 160 7.55 16.07 46.23
C GLU A 160 8.22 17.44 46.32
N VAL A 161 9.35 17.55 47.01
CA VAL A 161 10.07 18.82 47.12
C VAL A 161 11.56 18.58 46.94
N TRP A 162 12.15 19.28 45.99
CA TRP A 162 13.54 19.18 45.63
C TRP A 162 14.27 20.49 45.94
N ILE A 163 15.54 20.39 46.32
CA ILE A 163 16.42 21.55 46.50
C ILE A 163 17.52 21.42 45.45
N HIS A 164 17.62 22.42 44.58
CA HIS A 164 18.64 22.49 43.54
C HIS A 164 19.48 23.74 43.70
N VAL A 165 20.77 23.66 43.42
CA VAL A 165 21.65 24.82 43.40
C VAL A 165 21.63 25.42 41.99
N SER A 166 21.37 26.72 41.88
CA SER A 166 21.51 27.44 40.61
C SER A 166 22.98 27.42 40.16
N PRO A 167 23.31 26.86 38.98
CA PRO A 167 24.71 26.81 38.52
C PRO A 167 25.31 28.20 38.28
N THR A 168 24.48 29.16 37.88
CA THR A 168 24.90 30.52 37.55
C THR A 168 25.04 31.40 38.80
N PHE A 169 24.07 31.32 39.71
CA PHE A 169 24.01 32.24 40.85
C PHE A 169 24.49 31.62 42.17
N GLY A 170 24.74 30.30 42.21
CA GLY A 170 25.13 29.58 43.43
C GLY A 170 24.07 29.60 44.53
N LYS A 171 22.84 30.03 44.22
CA LYS A 171 21.71 30.13 45.16
C LYS A 171 20.85 28.88 45.10
N ASP A 172 20.33 28.47 46.26
CA ASP A 172 19.38 27.38 46.36
C ASP A 172 18.02 27.76 45.76
N MET A 173 17.39 26.79 45.12
CA MET A 173 16.05 26.83 44.54
C MET A 173 15.26 25.68 45.14
N VAL A 174 14.14 25.98 45.79
CA VAL A 174 13.21 24.98 46.31
C VAL A 174 12.14 24.75 45.25
N VAL A 175 12.04 23.53 44.73
CA VAL A 175 11.11 23.17 43.66
C VAL A 175 10.10 22.16 44.21
N LEU A 176 8.87 22.61 44.37
CA LEU A 176 7.75 21.74 44.74
C LEU A 176 7.16 21.11 43.49
N HIS A 177 6.97 19.79 43.51
CA HIS A 177 6.28 19.02 42.49
C HIS A 177 4.91 18.62 43.01
N LEU A 178 3.83 19.04 42.35
CA LEU A 178 2.50 18.47 42.52
C LEU A 178 2.37 17.23 41.64
N LEU A 179 2.00 16.09 42.20
CA LEU A 179 1.70 14.87 41.46
C LEU A 179 0.19 14.80 41.21
N VAL A 180 -0.22 15.07 39.97
CA VAL A 180 -1.64 15.27 39.61
C VAL A 180 -2.13 14.14 38.72
N ASP A 181 -3.16 13.40 39.16
CA ASP A 181 -3.87 12.46 38.30
C ASP A 181 -4.85 13.23 37.40
N THR A 182 -4.55 13.22 36.11
CA THR A 182 -5.28 13.95 35.09
C THR A 182 -6.35 13.10 34.39
N CYS A 183 -6.50 11.83 34.79
CA CYS A 183 -7.42 10.86 34.20
C CYS A 183 -7.26 10.80 32.67
N ASP A 184 -8.33 11.05 31.91
CA ASP A 184 -8.32 11.01 30.45
C ASP A 184 -7.91 12.32 29.77
N ALA A 185 -7.58 13.38 30.53
CA ALA A 185 -7.07 14.62 29.95
C ALA A 185 -5.55 14.53 29.80
N MET A 186 -4.98 15.22 28.79
CA MET A 186 -3.52 15.40 28.73
C MET A 186 -3.03 16.18 29.97
N GLY A 187 -3.77 17.21 30.39
CA GLY A 187 -3.66 17.80 31.73
C GLY A 187 -2.78 19.04 31.86
N ALA A 188 -2.16 19.55 30.79
CA ALA A 188 -1.25 20.69 30.85
C ALA A 188 -1.87 21.95 31.50
N ASN A 189 -2.97 22.45 30.96
CA ASN A 189 -3.65 23.64 31.51
C ASN A 189 -4.16 23.41 32.94
N LEU A 190 -4.64 22.20 33.22
CA LEU A 190 -5.15 21.84 34.54
C LEU A 190 -4.05 21.90 35.60
N VAL A 191 -2.90 21.31 35.32
CA VAL A 191 -1.77 21.31 36.25
C VAL A 191 -1.19 22.72 36.40
N ASN A 192 -1.10 23.50 35.33
CA ASN A 192 -0.66 24.90 35.41
C ASN A 192 -1.55 25.74 36.31
N THR A 193 -2.88 25.62 36.17
CA THR A 193 -3.83 26.31 37.05
C THR A 193 -3.68 25.89 38.51
N MET A 194 -3.44 24.61 38.79
CA MET A 194 -3.13 24.15 40.16
C MET A 194 -1.84 24.78 40.69
N CYS A 195 -0.76 24.79 39.89
CA CYS A 195 0.52 25.40 40.26
C CYS A 195 0.40 26.91 40.51
N GLU A 196 -0.37 27.61 39.68
CA GLU A 196 -0.69 29.03 39.87
C GLU A 196 -1.48 29.26 41.15
N GLY A 197 -2.49 28.43 41.39
CA GLY A 197 -3.37 28.52 42.54
C GLY A 197 -2.69 28.31 43.89
N VAL A 198 -1.69 27.42 43.96
CA VAL A 198 -0.93 27.18 45.22
C VAL A 198 0.23 28.14 45.44
N ALA A 199 0.58 28.98 44.45
CA ALA A 199 1.82 29.76 44.47
C ALA A 199 1.94 30.67 45.70
N SER A 200 0.89 31.44 46.04
CA SER A 200 0.92 32.34 47.20
C SER A 200 1.03 31.60 48.53
N LEU A 201 0.43 30.40 48.65
CA LEU A 201 0.57 29.56 49.83
C LEU A 201 2.01 29.05 49.96
N VAL A 202 2.62 28.63 48.85
CA VAL A 202 4.03 28.20 48.81
C VAL A 202 4.97 29.35 49.18
N GLU A 203 4.76 30.57 48.69
CA GLU A 203 5.53 31.76 49.11
C GLU A 203 5.45 32.00 50.62
N ASN A 204 4.23 31.95 51.18
CA ASN A 204 4.02 32.15 52.61
C ASN A 204 4.70 31.07 53.48
N ILE A 205 4.64 29.81 53.06
CA ILE A 205 5.25 28.69 53.81
C ILE A 205 6.79 28.75 53.76
N THR A 206 7.35 29.15 52.62
CA THR A 206 8.79 29.09 52.37
C THR A 206 9.52 30.39 52.74
N GLY A 207 8.81 31.53 52.78
CA GLY A 207 9.40 32.85 52.93
C GLY A 207 10.21 33.31 51.71
N GLY A 208 10.10 32.60 50.58
CA GLY A 208 10.77 32.94 49.32
C GLY A 208 9.80 33.53 48.30
N ARG A 209 10.29 33.70 47.06
CA ARG A 209 9.51 34.22 45.93
C ARG A 209 9.32 33.14 44.88
N VAL A 210 8.08 32.90 44.46
CA VAL A 210 7.75 31.92 43.41
C VAL A 210 7.98 32.51 42.03
N LEU A 211 8.72 31.78 41.19
CA LEU A 211 9.08 32.18 39.84
C LEU A 211 8.28 31.41 38.77
N LEU A 212 8.55 30.11 38.62
CA LEU A 212 7.89 29.25 37.64
C LEU A 212 6.76 28.45 38.28
N ARG A 213 5.65 28.31 37.53
CA ARG A 213 4.43 27.56 37.88
C ARG A 213 3.98 26.82 36.61
N ILE A 214 4.56 25.66 36.36
CA ILE A 214 4.45 25.03 35.04
C ILE A 214 4.54 23.51 35.16
N LEU A 215 3.81 22.78 34.31
CA LEU A 215 4.00 21.33 34.18
C LEU A 215 5.43 20.95 33.77
N SER A 216 5.82 19.72 34.10
CA SER A 216 6.98 19.05 33.50
C SER A 216 6.52 18.14 32.36
N ASN A 217 7.18 18.24 31.20
CA ASN A 217 6.99 17.31 30.08
C ASN A 217 7.79 16.00 30.27
N LEU A 218 8.69 15.90 31.24
CA LEU A 218 9.23 14.60 31.62
C LEU A 218 8.16 13.85 32.43
N THR A 219 7.26 13.15 31.73
CA THR A 219 6.10 12.48 32.32
C THR A 219 6.42 11.05 32.79
N ASP A 220 7.52 10.90 33.54
CA ASP A 220 8.06 9.60 33.97
C ASP A 220 7.18 8.83 34.99
N ARG A 221 6.03 9.40 35.39
CA ARG A 221 4.98 8.72 36.17
C ARG A 221 3.84 8.14 35.32
N ALA A 222 3.88 8.38 34.01
CA ALA A 222 2.95 7.85 33.02
C ALA A 222 3.69 6.94 32.02
N LEU A 223 4.40 5.93 32.56
CA LEU A 223 5.18 4.99 31.77
C LEU A 223 4.29 3.94 31.10
N VAL A 224 4.55 3.67 29.84
CA VAL A 224 4.01 2.51 29.12
C VAL A 224 5.11 1.49 28.97
N ARG A 225 4.80 0.25 29.34
CA ARG A 225 5.63 -0.93 29.09
C ARG A 225 4.91 -1.85 28.13
N THR A 226 5.50 -2.05 26.96
CA THR A 226 4.97 -2.93 25.91
C THR A 226 5.98 -4.03 25.62
N GLN A 227 5.51 -5.25 25.42
CA GLN A 227 6.33 -6.39 25.03
C GLN A 227 5.70 -7.18 23.88
N CYS A 228 6.54 -7.81 23.07
CA CYS A 228 6.15 -8.82 22.11
C CYS A 228 7.14 -10.00 22.13
N LEU A 229 6.64 -11.19 21.85
CA LEU A 229 7.44 -12.39 21.61
C LEU A 229 7.32 -12.75 20.14
N ILE A 230 8.44 -13.11 19.52
CA ILE A 230 8.49 -13.56 18.14
C ILE A 230 9.26 -14.88 18.09
N THR A 231 8.58 -15.92 17.66
CA THR A 231 9.14 -17.26 17.55
C THR A 231 10.12 -17.34 16.36
N LEU A 232 11.08 -18.27 16.42
CA LEU A 232 12.12 -18.38 15.37
C LEU A 232 11.52 -18.73 14.01
N ASP A 233 10.55 -19.65 13.99
CA ASP A 233 9.80 -20.04 12.79
C ASP A 233 9.07 -18.86 12.14
N ALA A 234 8.63 -17.87 12.92
CA ALA A 234 7.99 -16.67 12.40
C ALA A 234 8.98 -15.61 11.91
N LEU A 235 10.22 -15.60 12.42
CA LEU A 235 11.29 -14.69 11.99
C LEU A 235 11.89 -15.08 10.65
N GLY A 236 11.94 -16.38 10.36
CA GLY A 236 12.44 -16.92 9.11
C GLY A 236 11.66 -16.36 7.91
N SER A 237 12.34 -15.58 7.08
CA SER A 237 11.88 -15.22 5.73
C SER A 237 12.71 -15.98 4.70
N LEU A 238 12.12 -16.23 3.52
CA LEU A 238 12.75 -16.93 2.40
C LEU A 238 14.09 -16.28 2.02
N GLY A 239 15.20 -16.77 2.59
CA GLY A 239 16.57 -16.30 2.31
C GLY A 239 17.45 -16.01 3.52
N TYR A 240 16.91 -15.87 4.74
CA TYR A 240 17.68 -15.59 5.95
C TYR A 240 17.41 -16.61 7.06
N ASP A 241 18.49 -17.05 7.71
CA ASP A 241 18.42 -17.92 8.88
C ASP A 241 17.76 -17.18 10.05
N ALA A 242 16.79 -17.81 10.72
CA ALA A 242 15.97 -17.15 11.73
C ALA A 242 16.81 -16.68 12.93
N GLU A 243 17.81 -17.48 13.31
CA GLU A 243 18.76 -17.17 14.37
C GLU A 243 19.65 -15.98 13.99
N GLN A 244 20.11 -15.91 12.74
CA GLN A 244 20.86 -14.74 12.24
C GLN A 244 20.02 -13.46 12.30
N VAL A 245 18.76 -13.50 11.87
CA VAL A 245 17.86 -12.33 11.95
C VAL A 245 17.63 -11.92 13.41
N ARG A 246 17.34 -12.88 14.30
CA ARG A 246 17.18 -12.64 15.73
C ARG A 246 18.42 -11.98 16.32
N ASP A 247 19.59 -12.59 16.14
CA ASP A 247 20.83 -12.14 16.76
C ASP A 247 21.28 -10.81 16.15
N GLY A 248 21.05 -10.60 14.85
CA GLY A 248 21.23 -9.30 14.19
C GLY A 248 20.38 -8.20 14.81
N ILE A 249 19.08 -8.46 15.08
CA ILE A 249 18.21 -7.48 15.75
C ILE A 249 18.72 -7.14 17.16
N ILE A 250 19.15 -8.16 17.92
CA ILE A 250 19.72 -7.97 19.26
C ILE A 250 20.99 -7.10 19.18
N LEU A 251 21.93 -7.43 18.30
CA LEU A 251 23.17 -6.68 18.12
C LEU A 251 22.91 -5.25 17.65
N ALA A 252 21.94 -5.02 16.77
CA ALA A 252 21.54 -3.70 16.33
C ALA A 252 20.94 -2.85 17.47
N ASN A 253 20.19 -3.47 18.39
CA ASN A 253 19.72 -2.83 19.61
C ASN A 253 20.87 -2.55 20.60
N ASP A 254 21.82 -3.47 20.72
CA ASP A 254 22.98 -3.28 21.60
C ASP A 254 23.84 -2.10 21.13
N LEU A 255 24.05 -1.95 19.80
CA LEU A 255 24.68 -0.76 19.24
C LEU A 255 23.93 0.52 19.62
N ALA A 256 22.60 0.52 19.52
CA ALA A 256 21.77 1.65 19.95
C ALA A 256 21.77 1.90 21.47
N THR A 257 22.25 0.94 22.27
CA THR A 257 22.37 1.10 23.73
C THR A 257 23.70 1.73 24.12
N VAL A 258 24.77 1.47 23.34
CA VAL A 258 26.13 1.95 23.66
C VAL A 258 26.54 3.20 22.86
N ASP A 259 25.93 3.45 21.71
CA ASP A 259 26.27 4.58 20.83
C ASP A 259 25.08 5.56 20.71
N PRO A 260 25.20 6.79 21.26
CA PRO A 260 24.18 7.83 21.16
C PRO A 260 23.79 8.20 19.72
N TYR A 261 24.72 8.12 18.76
CA TYR A 261 24.41 8.41 17.35
C TYR A 261 23.42 7.40 16.79
N ARG A 262 23.63 6.11 17.10
CA ARG A 262 22.68 5.07 16.73
C ARG A 262 21.40 5.17 17.54
N ALA A 263 21.49 5.43 18.84
CA ALA A 263 20.33 5.58 19.73
C ALA A 263 19.35 6.64 19.22
N ALA A 264 19.86 7.79 18.74
CA ALA A 264 19.03 8.85 18.16
C ALA A 264 18.21 8.34 16.97
N THR A 265 18.85 7.66 16.02
CA THR A 265 18.17 7.10 14.84
C THR A 265 17.20 5.98 15.22
N HIS A 266 17.59 5.15 16.19
CA HIS A 266 16.78 4.05 16.71
C HIS A 266 15.49 4.54 17.38
N ASN A 267 15.59 5.56 18.22
CA ASN A 267 14.45 6.18 18.90
C ASN A 267 13.60 6.99 17.92
N LYS A 268 14.18 7.70 16.95
CA LYS A 268 13.41 8.31 15.84
C LYS A 268 12.52 7.28 15.13
N GLY A 269 13.06 6.08 14.91
CA GLY A 269 12.30 4.95 14.38
C GLY A 269 11.07 4.59 15.22
N ILE A 270 11.15 4.63 16.56
CA ILE A 270 9.99 4.43 17.45
C ILE A 270 8.96 5.55 17.24
N MET A 271 9.44 6.80 17.25
CA MET A 271 8.60 7.99 17.21
C MET A 271 7.88 8.17 15.87
N ASN A 272 8.43 7.69 14.75
CA ASN A 272 7.74 7.58 13.47
C ASN A 272 6.34 6.95 13.57
N GLY A 273 6.19 5.93 14.42
CA GLY A 273 4.90 5.30 14.68
C GLY A 273 4.07 6.05 15.72
N VAL A 274 4.70 6.44 16.85
CA VAL A 274 4.01 7.08 17.98
C VAL A 274 3.42 8.43 17.58
N ASP A 275 4.21 9.28 16.92
CA ASP A 275 3.80 10.62 16.49
C ASP A 275 2.68 10.56 15.45
N ALA A 276 2.72 9.56 14.57
CA ALA A 276 1.67 9.36 13.58
C ALA A 276 0.31 9.05 14.24
N VAL A 277 0.30 8.30 15.34
CA VAL A 277 -0.92 8.07 16.15
C VAL A 277 -1.28 9.32 16.95
N ALA A 278 -0.29 10.05 17.49
CA ALA A 278 -0.53 11.27 18.25
C ALA A 278 -1.22 12.33 17.38
N LEU A 279 -0.71 12.57 16.18
CA LEU A 279 -1.34 13.40 15.15
C LEU A 279 -2.76 12.91 14.81
N ALA A 280 -2.92 11.62 14.52
CA ALA A 280 -4.21 11.04 14.14
C ALA A 280 -5.28 11.23 15.23
N THR A 281 -4.87 11.26 16.50
CA THR A 281 -5.75 11.36 17.68
C THR A 281 -5.80 12.76 18.30
N GLY A 282 -5.14 13.75 17.69
CA GLY A 282 -5.12 15.14 18.15
C GLY A 282 -4.37 15.34 19.48
N ASN A 283 -3.34 14.53 19.74
CA ASN A 283 -2.46 14.67 20.88
C ASN A 283 -1.22 15.50 20.54
N ASP A 284 -0.63 16.15 21.55
CA ASP A 284 0.60 16.94 21.38
C ASP A 284 1.81 16.01 21.24
N TRP A 285 2.27 15.81 20.01
CA TRP A 285 3.43 14.97 19.73
C TRP A 285 4.75 15.57 20.27
N ARG A 286 4.85 16.89 20.44
CA ARG A 286 6.07 17.53 20.97
C ARG A 286 6.27 17.19 22.44
N ALA A 287 5.17 17.12 23.19
CA ALA A 287 5.22 16.69 24.59
C ALA A 287 5.65 15.22 24.71
N LEU A 288 5.15 14.34 23.83
CA LEU A 288 5.55 12.94 23.78
C LEU A 288 7.03 12.79 23.41
N GLU A 289 7.49 13.49 22.36
CA GLU A 289 8.88 13.50 21.92
C GLU A 289 9.83 13.98 23.02
N ALA A 290 9.52 15.11 23.66
CA ALA A 290 10.31 15.65 24.76
C ALA A 290 10.40 14.65 25.93
N ALA A 291 9.29 14.01 26.30
CA ALA A 291 9.26 13.02 27.37
C ALA A 291 10.09 11.77 27.03
N ALA A 292 9.90 11.23 25.82
CA ALA A 292 10.57 10.04 25.33
C ALA A 292 12.09 10.23 25.28
N HIS A 293 12.53 11.32 24.67
CA HIS A 293 13.96 11.63 24.50
C HIS A 293 14.63 12.03 25.82
N ALA A 294 13.95 12.78 26.70
CA ALA A 294 14.48 13.05 28.03
C ALA A 294 14.58 11.78 28.88
N TYR A 295 13.61 10.87 28.79
CA TYR A 295 13.66 9.57 29.47
C TYR A 295 14.82 8.72 28.93
N ALA A 296 15.04 8.67 27.62
CA ALA A 296 16.19 8.00 27.01
C ALA A 296 17.54 8.56 27.50
N GLY A 297 17.60 9.85 27.85
CA GLY A 297 18.78 10.54 28.38
C GLY A 297 18.89 10.60 29.90
N ARG A 298 18.00 9.95 30.67
CA ARG A 298 17.95 10.07 32.14
C ARG A 298 19.17 9.50 32.88
N GLY A 299 20.00 8.71 32.19
CA GLY A 299 21.21 8.11 32.74
C GLY A 299 22.46 8.96 32.48
N HIS A 300 23.62 8.29 32.36
CA HIS A 300 24.89 8.96 32.04
C HIS A 300 25.05 9.25 30.54
N SER A 301 24.30 8.55 29.69
CA SER A 301 24.29 8.69 28.24
C SER A 301 22.87 8.53 27.70
N TYR A 302 22.67 9.01 26.48
CA TYR A 302 21.43 8.83 25.74
C TYR A 302 21.41 7.44 25.08
N VAL A 303 20.36 6.64 25.37
CA VAL A 303 20.29 5.22 25.00
C VAL A 303 18.99 4.83 24.28
N SER A 304 18.92 3.59 23.76
CA SER A 304 17.70 2.99 23.22
C SER A 304 16.55 2.96 24.24
N LEU A 305 15.32 3.29 23.79
CA LEU A 305 14.09 3.11 24.56
C LEU A 305 13.56 1.66 24.54
N THR A 306 14.09 0.82 23.64
CA THR A 306 13.74 -0.60 23.58
C THR A 306 14.87 -1.50 24.06
N ARG A 307 14.50 -2.71 24.44
CA ARG A 307 15.41 -3.83 24.64
C ARG A 307 14.96 -5.02 23.80
N TRP A 308 15.88 -5.57 23.03
CA TRP A 308 15.69 -6.81 22.29
C TRP A 308 16.62 -7.87 22.85
N TYR A 309 16.10 -9.06 23.15
CA TYR A 309 16.89 -10.15 23.72
C TYR A 309 16.32 -11.52 23.36
N LYS A 310 17.13 -12.55 23.58
CA LYS A 310 16.76 -13.95 23.40
C LYS A 310 16.23 -14.52 24.71
N ASN A 311 15.08 -15.20 24.68
CA ASN A 311 14.57 -15.92 25.84
C ASN A 311 15.17 -17.34 25.97
N GLU A 312 14.78 -18.08 27.01
CA GLU A 312 15.28 -19.45 27.27
C GLU A 312 14.99 -20.43 26.14
N ASN A 313 13.90 -20.22 25.38
CA ASN A 313 13.51 -21.04 24.23
C ASN A 313 14.14 -20.59 22.91
N GLY A 314 15.06 -19.62 22.94
CA GLY A 314 15.73 -19.12 21.75
C GLY A 314 14.91 -18.13 20.92
N HIS A 315 13.72 -17.73 21.35
CA HIS A 315 12.86 -16.77 20.66
C HIS A 315 13.28 -15.32 20.92
N LEU A 316 12.93 -14.43 20.01
CA LEU A 316 13.17 -13.00 20.14
C LEU A 316 12.09 -12.37 21.03
N VAL A 317 12.52 -11.56 22.00
CA VAL A 317 11.63 -10.77 22.86
C VAL A 317 12.01 -9.31 22.73
N GLY A 318 11.01 -8.48 22.41
CA GLY A 318 11.13 -7.03 22.36
C GLY A 318 10.37 -6.40 23.51
N VAL A 319 10.97 -5.41 24.16
CA VAL A 319 10.34 -4.61 25.21
C VAL A 319 10.58 -3.13 24.92
N LEU A 320 9.52 -2.32 24.99
CA LEU A 320 9.57 -0.87 24.99
C LEU A 320 9.15 -0.38 26.38
N GLU A 321 9.89 0.56 26.94
CA GLU A 321 9.46 1.31 28.12
C GLU A 321 9.73 2.80 27.92
N MET A 322 8.67 3.60 27.87
CA MET A 322 8.79 5.05 27.70
C MET A 322 7.58 5.80 28.28
N PRO A 323 7.73 7.08 28.65
CA PRO A 323 6.60 7.93 28.99
C PRO A 323 5.67 8.12 27.79
N ILE A 324 4.36 7.89 27.97
CA ILE A 324 3.34 8.20 26.95
C ILE A 324 2.15 8.83 27.66
N LYS A 325 2.21 10.15 27.88
CA LYS A 325 1.11 10.92 28.44
C LYS A 325 0.24 11.51 27.33
N VAL A 326 -0.95 10.95 27.19
CA VAL A 326 -1.96 11.39 26.21
C VAL A 326 -3.28 11.76 26.88
N GLY A 327 -4.18 12.32 26.09
CA GLY A 327 -5.58 12.53 26.45
C GLY A 327 -6.55 11.98 25.41
N MET A 328 -7.75 11.65 25.89
CA MET A 328 -8.95 11.35 25.10
C MET A 328 -9.97 12.50 25.14
N VAL A 329 -9.73 13.49 26.01
CA VAL A 329 -10.59 14.67 26.15
C VAL A 329 -9.76 15.96 26.09
N GLY A 330 -10.31 16.97 25.42
CA GLY A 330 -9.71 18.30 25.30
C GLY A 330 -10.33 19.11 24.16
N GLY A 331 -10.36 20.44 24.31
CA GLY A 331 -11.01 21.32 23.32
C GLY A 331 -10.42 21.21 21.91
N GLN A 332 -9.10 20.99 21.80
CA GLN A 332 -8.42 20.84 20.50
C GLN A 332 -8.77 19.52 19.80
N GLN A 333 -8.93 18.41 20.53
CA GLN A 333 -9.32 17.11 19.98
C GLN A 333 -10.76 17.16 19.44
N GLN A 334 -11.65 17.88 20.13
CA GLN A 334 -13.05 18.05 19.70
C GLN A 334 -13.21 19.03 18.54
N ALA A 335 -12.29 20.00 18.37
CA ALA A 335 -12.38 21.00 17.32
C ALA A 335 -12.08 20.47 15.91
N ASN A 336 -11.37 19.33 15.79
CA ASN A 336 -10.98 18.75 14.51
C ASN A 336 -11.83 17.50 14.17
N PRO A 337 -12.73 17.55 13.17
CA PRO A 337 -13.61 16.42 12.86
C PRO A 337 -12.86 15.17 12.39
N THR A 338 -11.71 15.32 11.71
CA THR A 338 -10.84 14.19 11.35
C THR A 338 -10.37 13.42 12.59
N VAL A 339 -10.01 14.14 13.67
CA VAL A 339 -9.58 13.52 14.92
C VAL A 339 -10.70 12.70 15.55
N GLN A 340 -11.95 13.20 15.50
CA GLN A 340 -13.11 12.47 16.03
C GLN A 340 -13.33 11.15 15.28
N VAL A 341 -13.34 11.18 13.95
CA VAL A 341 -13.47 9.98 13.10
C VAL A 341 -12.38 8.97 13.44
N ASN A 342 -11.12 9.43 13.58
CA ASN A 342 -10.00 8.56 13.92
C ASN A 342 -10.11 7.95 15.32
N GLN A 343 -10.57 8.72 16.32
CA GLN A 343 -10.78 8.21 17.67
C GLN A 343 -11.91 7.16 17.70
N HIS A 344 -13.01 7.39 16.98
CA HIS A 344 -14.09 6.41 16.84
C HIS A 344 -13.60 5.11 16.17
N LEU A 345 -12.85 5.24 15.07
CA LEU A 345 -12.26 4.11 14.35
C LEU A 345 -11.31 3.30 15.25
N LEU A 346 -10.44 3.99 16.00
CA LEU A 346 -9.46 3.35 16.88
C LEU A 346 -10.14 2.59 18.03
N GLY A 347 -11.23 3.13 18.58
CA GLY A 347 -12.03 2.48 19.61
C GLY A 347 -11.32 2.31 20.97
N ALA A 348 -10.39 3.21 21.29
CA ALA A 348 -9.80 3.35 22.62
C ALA A 348 -10.83 4.00 23.57
N ARG A 349 -10.95 3.48 24.79
CA ARG A 349 -11.96 3.88 25.80
C ARG A 349 -11.39 4.76 26.91
N SER A 350 -10.06 4.86 27.00
CA SER A 350 -9.36 5.68 27.99
C SER A 350 -8.01 6.13 27.45
N ALA A 351 -7.46 7.21 28.01
CA ALA A 351 -6.11 7.68 27.69
C ALA A 351 -5.06 6.60 28.00
N ARG A 352 -5.34 5.78 29.01
CA ARG A 352 -4.54 4.62 29.40
C ARG A 352 -4.43 3.59 28.27
N GLU A 353 -5.58 3.19 27.72
CA GLU A 353 -5.65 2.26 26.59
C GLU A 353 -5.01 2.86 25.32
N LEU A 354 -5.20 4.16 25.07
CA LEU A 354 -4.54 4.85 23.96
C LEU A 354 -3.00 4.84 24.10
N ALA A 355 -2.48 5.08 25.31
CA ALA A 355 -1.05 5.04 25.58
C ALA A 355 -0.46 3.64 25.34
N GLU A 356 -1.18 2.59 25.75
CA GLU A 356 -0.81 1.19 25.50
C GLU A 356 -0.78 0.87 23.99
N ILE A 357 -1.76 1.38 23.23
CA ILE A 357 -1.78 1.26 21.77
C ILE A 357 -0.57 1.94 21.14
N MET A 358 -0.26 3.17 21.55
CA MET A 358 0.92 3.90 21.07
C MET A 358 2.23 3.16 21.39
N GLY A 359 2.33 2.56 22.58
CA GLY A 359 3.47 1.73 22.94
C GLY A 359 3.63 0.49 22.04
N ALA A 360 2.53 -0.17 21.67
CA ALA A 360 2.55 -1.28 20.70
C ALA A 360 2.98 -0.83 19.31
N VAL A 361 2.50 0.32 18.85
CA VAL A 361 2.90 0.91 17.57
C VAL A 361 4.38 1.27 17.57
N GLY A 362 4.89 1.92 18.63
CA GLY A 362 6.30 2.25 18.76
C GLY A 362 7.22 1.02 18.72
N LEU A 363 6.87 -0.03 19.47
CA LEU A 363 7.63 -1.28 19.46
C LEU A 363 7.57 -2.00 18.10
N GLY A 364 6.39 -2.03 17.47
CA GLY A 364 6.20 -2.61 16.13
C GLY A 364 6.99 -1.87 15.04
N GLN A 365 7.02 -0.54 15.11
CA GLN A 365 7.79 0.29 14.18
C GLN A 365 9.29 0.04 14.35
N ASN A 366 9.78 -0.01 15.59
CA ASN A 366 11.17 -0.34 15.89
C ASN A 366 11.57 -1.73 15.38
N PHE A 367 10.74 -2.75 15.64
CA PHE A 367 10.96 -4.10 15.10
C PHE A 367 11.10 -4.08 13.57
N SER A 368 10.17 -3.39 12.88
CA SER A 368 10.16 -3.34 11.42
C SER A 368 11.45 -2.72 10.86
N ALA A 369 11.94 -1.64 11.49
CA ALA A 369 13.16 -0.97 11.08
C ALA A 369 14.40 -1.83 11.34
N LEU A 370 14.51 -2.44 12.53
CA LEU A 370 15.64 -3.33 12.85
C LEU A 370 15.66 -4.54 11.92
N ARG A 371 14.51 -5.17 11.68
CA ARG A 371 14.39 -6.32 10.78
C ARG A 371 14.84 -5.96 9.36
N ALA A 372 14.41 -4.81 8.82
CA ALA A 372 14.83 -4.36 7.50
C ALA A 372 16.34 -4.08 7.43
N LEU A 373 16.93 -3.51 8.48
CA LEU A 373 18.36 -3.19 8.52
C LEU A 373 19.28 -4.43 8.54
N VAL A 374 18.81 -5.54 9.12
CA VAL A 374 19.61 -6.78 9.25
C VAL A 374 19.32 -7.80 8.15
N THR A 375 18.38 -7.52 7.25
CA THR A 375 18.01 -8.38 6.12
C THR A 375 18.30 -7.67 4.79
N ASP A 376 17.27 -7.20 4.08
CA ASP A 376 17.34 -6.70 2.70
C ASP A 376 17.81 -5.23 2.59
N GLY A 377 17.97 -4.55 3.73
CA GLY A 377 18.24 -3.11 3.80
C GLY A 377 17.00 -2.26 3.52
N ILE A 378 16.98 -1.03 4.07
CA ILE A 378 15.80 -0.14 3.97
C ILE A 378 15.54 0.32 2.52
N GLN A 379 16.58 0.43 1.69
CA GLN A 379 16.46 1.05 0.37
C GLN A 379 15.67 0.21 -0.64
N GLN A 380 15.80 -1.12 -0.64
CA GLN A 380 15.15 -1.97 -1.66
C GLN A 380 13.62 -1.90 -1.62
N GLY A 381 13.00 -1.87 -0.43
CA GLY A 381 11.54 -1.73 -0.29
C GLY A 381 10.99 -0.30 -0.48
N HIS A 382 11.85 0.72 -0.41
CA HIS A 382 11.46 2.14 -0.46
C HIS A 382 11.41 2.72 -1.88
N MET A 383 12.08 2.12 -2.85
CA MET A 383 12.29 2.71 -4.18
C MET A 383 10.97 2.97 -4.93
N THR A 384 10.02 2.03 -4.91
CA THR A 384 8.75 2.20 -5.65
C THR A 384 7.91 3.33 -5.08
N LEU A 385 7.76 3.43 -3.76
CA LEU A 385 7.00 4.52 -3.14
C LEU A 385 7.71 5.86 -3.28
N HIS A 386 9.05 5.88 -3.17
CA HIS A 386 9.83 7.09 -3.40
C HIS A 386 9.67 7.59 -4.85
N ALA A 387 9.72 6.68 -5.83
CA ALA A 387 9.48 7.01 -7.24
C ALA A 387 8.08 7.59 -7.47
N ARG A 388 7.04 7.04 -6.82
CA ARG A 388 5.69 7.60 -6.85
C ARG A 388 5.63 9.02 -6.29
N SER A 389 6.23 9.27 -5.12
CA SER A 389 6.26 10.62 -4.54
C SER A 389 7.01 11.61 -5.43
N VAL A 390 8.11 11.19 -6.04
CA VAL A 390 8.90 12.02 -6.98
C VAL A 390 8.11 12.31 -8.26
N ALA A 391 7.41 11.34 -8.83
CA ALA A 391 6.53 11.54 -9.98
C ALA A 391 5.38 12.53 -9.68
N LEU A 392 4.79 12.44 -8.47
CA LEU A 392 3.77 13.37 -7.98
C LEU A 392 4.33 14.79 -7.83
N ALA A 393 5.50 14.93 -7.21
CA ALA A 393 6.18 16.22 -7.03
C ALA A 393 6.57 16.87 -8.37
N ALA A 394 6.86 16.05 -9.39
CA ALA A 394 7.13 16.50 -10.76
C ALA A 394 5.86 16.82 -11.56
N GLY A 395 4.67 16.68 -10.97
CA GLY A 395 3.40 17.00 -11.61
C GLY A 395 2.95 15.99 -12.68
N ALA A 396 3.33 14.72 -12.57
CA ALA A 396 2.86 13.68 -13.48
C ALA A 396 1.32 13.55 -13.40
N GLY A 397 0.64 13.76 -14.53
CA GLY A 397 -0.81 13.59 -14.65
C GLY A 397 -1.23 12.11 -14.60
N PRO A 398 -2.50 11.79 -14.28
CA PRO A 398 -2.98 10.41 -14.13
C PRO A 398 -2.68 9.53 -15.34
N GLU A 399 -2.72 10.09 -16.55
CA GLU A 399 -2.45 9.37 -17.80
C GLU A 399 -1.01 8.86 -17.97
N VAL A 400 -0.02 9.57 -17.41
CA VAL A 400 1.41 9.25 -17.57
C VAL A 400 2.05 8.78 -16.26
N PHE A 401 1.33 8.88 -15.14
CA PHE A 401 1.86 8.70 -13.79
C PHE A 401 2.62 7.39 -13.61
N GLU A 402 1.99 6.25 -13.94
CA GLU A 402 2.61 4.94 -13.76
C GLU A 402 3.79 4.73 -14.72
N THR A 403 3.74 5.25 -15.95
CA THR A 403 4.87 5.19 -16.89
C THR A 403 6.07 5.99 -16.40
N VAL A 404 5.83 7.15 -15.78
CA VAL A 404 6.88 7.98 -15.18
C VAL A 404 7.51 7.26 -13.99
N VAL A 405 6.71 6.62 -13.14
CA VAL A 405 7.21 5.84 -11.99
C VAL A 405 8.06 4.66 -12.45
N ASP A 406 7.58 3.89 -13.43
CA ASP A 406 8.31 2.74 -13.96
C ASP A 406 9.66 3.17 -14.57
N ARG A 407 9.67 4.21 -15.41
CA ARG A 407 10.92 4.72 -16.02
C ARG A 407 11.88 5.33 -14.99
N LEU A 408 11.37 5.94 -13.91
CA LEU A 408 12.21 6.42 -12.80
C LEU A 408 12.92 5.25 -12.11
N ILE A 409 12.20 4.15 -11.86
CA ILE A 409 12.76 2.93 -11.26
C ILE A 409 13.79 2.30 -12.22
N ASP A 410 13.43 2.14 -13.50
CA ASP A 410 14.31 1.57 -14.53
C ASP A 410 15.60 2.38 -14.72
N SER A 411 15.51 3.71 -14.64
CA SER A 411 16.67 4.58 -14.76
C SER A 411 17.64 4.49 -13.57
N GLY A 412 17.18 4.01 -12.42
CA GLY A 412 17.89 4.12 -11.14
C GLY A 412 17.98 5.56 -10.58
N GLU A 413 17.52 6.57 -11.34
CA GLU A 413 17.61 7.98 -11.00
C GLU A 413 16.26 8.56 -10.55
N ILE A 414 15.88 8.26 -9.31
CA ILE A 414 14.62 8.72 -8.71
C ILE A 414 14.77 10.19 -8.24
N LYS A 415 14.79 11.12 -9.20
CA LYS A 415 14.91 12.57 -8.96
C LYS A 415 13.82 13.35 -9.71
N VAL A 416 13.38 14.48 -9.12
CA VAL A 416 12.31 15.32 -9.69
C VAL A 416 12.66 15.82 -11.10
N TRP A 417 13.92 16.18 -11.34
CA TRP A 417 14.35 16.61 -12.68
C TRP A 417 14.26 15.47 -13.71
N LYS A 418 14.60 14.23 -13.32
CA LYS A 418 14.49 13.06 -14.21
C LYS A 418 13.03 12.71 -14.47
N ALA A 419 12.18 12.88 -13.47
CA ALA A 419 10.74 12.74 -13.62
C ALA A 419 10.17 13.76 -14.62
N HIS A 420 10.62 15.02 -14.60
CA HIS A 420 10.24 16.02 -15.60
C HIS A 420 10.68 15.65 -17.02
N GLU A 421 11.92 15.16 -17.18
CA GLU A 421 12.45 14.68 -18.46
C GLU A 421 11.57 13.55 -19.01
N ILE A 422 11.29 12.54 -18.18
CA ILE A 422 10.43 11.42 -18.55
C ILE A 422 9.01 11.88 -18.89
N ILE A 423 8.42 12.82 -18.13
CA ILE A 423 7.10 13.38 -18.43
C ILE A 423 7.10 14.04 -19.81
N GLN A 424 8.15 14.77 -20.19
CA GLN A 424 8.26 15.38 -21.52
C GLN A 424 8.40 14.33 -22.62
N GLU A 425 9.28 13.34 -22.45
CA GLU A 425 9.43 12.25 -23.42
C GLU A 425 8.11 11.51 -23.67
N VAL A 426 7.35 11.23 -22.60
CA VAL A 426 6.07 10.52 -22.70
C VAL A 426 5.01 11.41 -23.36
N LYS A 427 5.05 12.73 -23.14
CA LYS A 427 4.16 13.70 -23.81
C LYS A 427 4.48 13.87 -25.30
N GLU A 428 5.76 13.90 -25.66
CA GLU A 428 6.21 13.96 -27.06
C GLU A 428 5.86 12.67 -27.81
N GLN A 429 5.89 11.51 -27.15
CA GLN A 429 5.47 10.23 -27.70
C GLN A 429 3.94 10.04 -27.79
N SER A 430 3.13 10.90 -27.15
CA SER A 430 1.67 10.81 -27.14
C SER A 430 0.97 11.82 -28.07
N VAL A 431 1.73 12.71 -28.71
CA VAL A 431 1.27 13.37 -29.94
C VAL A 431 1.52 12.37 -31.08
N PRO A 432 0.49 11.94 -31.84
CA PRO A 432 0.73 11.12 -33.01
C PRO A 432 1.47 11.99 -34.03
N SER A 433 2.80 11.87 -34.09
CA SER A 433 3.53 12.21 -35.29
C SER A 433 3.07 11.24 -36.37
N GLU A 434 2.27 11.75 -37.31
CA GLU A 434 2.17 11.16 -38.64
C GLU A 434 3.61 10.90 -39.11
N GLU A 435 3.93 9.65 -39.47
CA GLU A 435 5.23 9.19 -40.01
C GLU A 435 6.31 8.62 -39.05
N GLU A 436 5.95 7.83 -38.02
CA GLU A 436 6.91 6.84 -37.45
C GLU A 436 6.43 5.39 -37.63
N ASP A 437 7.20 4.62 -38.41
CA ASP A 437 6.87 3.27 -38.88
C ASP A 437 6.98 2.24 -37.73
N ILE A 438 5.84 1.66 -37.30
CA ILE A 438 5.74 0.58 -36.29
C ILE A 438 6.74 -0.58 -36.51
N PRO A 439 7.00 -1.06 -37.75
CA PRO A 439 8.04 -2.04 -38.06
C PRO A 439 9.44 -1.69 -37.52
N SER A 440 9.83 -0.41 -37.53
CA SER A 440 11.17 0.03 -37.07
C SER A 440 11.35 -0.13 -35.55
N LYS A 441 10.31 0.19 -34.75
CA LYS A 441 10.29 0.00 -33.28
C LYS A 441 10.25 -1.47 -32.88
N LEU A 442 9.59 -2.32 -33.68
CA LEU A 442 9.61 -3.77 -33.49
C LEU A 442 10.99 -4.37 -33.72
N GLN A 443 11.67 -3.97 -34.80
CA GLN A 443 13.02 -4.45 -35.12
C GLN A 443 14.07 -3.98 -34.09
N SER A 444 13.94 -2.77 -33.53
CA SER A 444 14.85 -2.32 -32.47
C SER A 444 14.58 -3.04 -31.14
N ALA A 445 13.31 -3.22 -30.75
CA ALA A 445 12.94 -3.87 -29.50
C ALA A 445 13.31 -5.37 -29.47
N GLN A 446 13.16 -6.09 -30.60
CA GLN A 446 13.49 -7.52 -30.71
C GLN A 446 15.00 -7.81 -30.60
N LYS A 447 15.87 -6.81 -30.76
CA LYS A 447 17.33 -6.99 -30.58
C LYS A 447 17.76 -7.04 -29.12
N GLU A 448 16.98 -6.47 -28.21
CA GLU A 448 17.34 -6.35 -26.78
C GLU A 448 16.35 -7.09 -25.86
N TYR A 449 15.12 -7.34 -26.31
CA TYR A 449 14.06 -7.95 -25.53
C TYR A 449 13.40 -9.11 -26.28
N GLY A 450 13.00 -10.13 -25.54
CA GLY A 450 11.99 -11.09 -26.01
C GLY A 450 10.64 -10.39 -26.09
N VAL A 451 9.98 -10.45 -27.25
CA VAL A 451 8.70 -9.77 -27.50
C VAL A 451 7.58 -10.78 -27.67
N GLY A 452 6.48 -10.59 -26.94
CA GLY A 452 5.23 -11.31 -27.14
C GLY A 452 4.11 -10.35 -27.54
N HIS A 453 3.37 -10.70 -28.58
CA HIS A 453 2.25 -9.90 -29.06
C HIS A 453 0.99 -10.22 -28.24
N GLY A 454 0.16 -9.22 -28.00
CA GLY A 454 -1.18 -9.43 -27.46
C GLY A 454 -2.13 -9.81 -28.58
N LYS A 455 -3.40 -10.00 -28.26
CA LYS A 455 -4.41 -10.35 -29.27
C LYS A 455 -5.71 -9.61 -29.06
N VAL A 456 -6.35 -9.29 -30.17
CA VAL A 456 -7.79 -9.03 -30.24
C VAL A 456 -8.43 -10.04 -31.18
N ILE A 457 -9.66 -10.45 -30.88
CA ILE A 457 -10.46 -11.25 -31.79
C ILE A 457 -11.41 -10.25 -32.47
N LEU A 458 -11.28 -10.10 -33.77
CA LEU A 458 -12.19 -9.25 -34.54
C LEU A 458 -13.56 -9.93 -34.57
N LEU A 459 -13.60 -11.20 -34.96
CA LEU A 459 -14.80 -12.04 -34.95
C LEU A 459 -14.44 -13.50 -34.64
N GLY A 460 -15.39 -14.28 -34.10
CA GLY A 460 -15.23 -15.73 -33.88
C GLY A 460 -15.04 -16.15 -32.42
N GLU A 461 -15.25 -15.24 -31.47
CA GLU A 461 -15.21 -15.57 -30.04
C GLU A 461 -16.19 -16.68 -29.69
N HIS A 462 -15.77 -17.56 -28.77
CA HIS A 462 -16.48 -18.76 -28.32
C HIS A 462 -16.72 -19.82 -29.40
N ALA A 463 -17.12 -19.44 -30.61
CA ALA A 463 -17.38 -20.35 -31.73
C ALA A 463 -16.13 -21.15 -32.15
N VAL A 464 -14.93 -20.55 -32.04
CA VAL A 464 -13.67 -21.22 -32.37
C VAL A 464 -13.40 -22.49 -31.56
N VAL A 465 -13.92 -22.57 -30.33
CA VAL A 465 -13.80 -23.76 -29.47
C VAL A 465 -14.68 -24.91 -29.98
N TYR A 466 -15.65 -24.62 -30.84
CA TYR A 466 -16.59 -25.55 -31.44
C TYR A 466 -16.31 -25.82 -32.92
N GLY A 467 -15.10 -25.51 -33.40
CA GLY A 467 -14.64 -25.83 -34.76
C GLY A 467 -14.96 -24.78 -35.83
N SER A 468 -15.45 -23.60 -35.43
CA SER A 468 -15.58 -22.43 -36.29
C SER A 468 -14.26 -21.67 -36.44
N HIS A 469 -14.22 -20.75 -37.40
CA HIS A 469 -13.10 -19.85 -37.62
C HIS A 469 -13.12 -18.68 -36.62
N ALA A 470 -11.94 -18.12 -36.34
CA ALA A 470 -11.76 -16.84 -35.68
C ALA A 470 -10.80 -15.97 -36.48
N LEU A 471 -11.20 -14.72 -36.73
CA LEU A 471 -10.36 -13.69 -37.32
C LEU A 471 -9.73 -12.88 -36.18
N THR A 472 -8.40 -12.88 -36.11
CA THR A 472 -7.66 -12.26 -35.02
C THR A 472 -6.64 -11.26 -35.54
N ALA A 473 -6.33 -10.28 -34.68
CA ALA A 473 -5.31 -9.28 -34.95
C ALA A 473 -4.35 -9.15 -33.76
N PRO A 474 -3.06 -8.87 -34.01
CA PRO A 474 -2.05 -8.77 -32.98
C PRO A 474 -2.09 -7.39 -32.32
N ILE A 475 -1.77 -7.33 -31.03
CA ILE A 475 -1.40 -6.10 -30.34
C ILE A 475 0.13 -6.08 -30.27
N PRO A 476 0.82 -5.24 -31.07
CA PRO A 476 2.27 -5.23 -31.10
C PRO A 476 2.85 -4.78 -29.75
N LEU A 477 4.03 -5.31 -29.39
CA LEU A 477 4.77 -4.94 -28.18
C LEU A 477 3.93 -5.03 -26.88
N ALA A 478 3.00 -5.98 -26.80
CA ALA A 478 2.14 -6.13 -25.62
C ALA A 478 2.93 -6.52 -24.37
N ILE A 479 3.90 -7.42 -24.52
CA ILE A 479 4.84 -7.81 -23.45
C ILE A 479 6.26 -7.78 -24.00
N ARG A 480 7.17 -7.20 -23.22
CA ARG A 480 8.61 -7.31 -23.41
C ARG A 480 9.22 -8.05 -22.22
N CYS A 481 10.21 -8.88 -22.46
CA CYS A 481 10.91 -9.61 -21.42
C CYS A 481 12.41 -9.47 -21.62
N LYS A 482 13.15 -9.29 -20.53
CA LYS A 482 14.61 -9.31 -20.49
C LYS A 482 15.06 -10.37 -19.50
N VAL A 483 16.11 -11.10 -19.87
CA VAL A 483 16.75 -12.09 -19.01
C VAL A 483 18.17 -11.64 -18.75
N LYS A 484 18.63 -11.78 -17.50
CA LYS A 484 19.99 -11.49 -17.05
C LYS A 484 20.47 -12.63 -16.16
N ASP A 485 21.78 -12.80 -16.05
CA ASP A 485 22.36 -13.70 -15.06
C ASP A 485 22.16 -13.12 -13.64
N ALA A 486 21.87 -13.98 -12.67
CA ALA A 486 21.77 -13.62 -11.26
C ALA A 486 22.85 -14.34 -10.43
N SER A 487 23.06 -13.89 -9.20
CA SER A 487 24.01 -14.54 -8.29
C SER A 487 23.48 -15.83 -7.67
N ASP A 488 22.16 -15.94 -7.47
CA ASP A 488 21.54 -17.08 -6.80
C ASP A 488 20.03 -17.21 -7.13
N GLY A 489 19.62 -18.40 -7.59
CA GLY A 489 18.23 -18.74 -7.94
C GLY A 489 17.63 -17.95 -9.12
N VAL A 490 16.33 -18.14 -9.34
CA VAL A 490 15.59 -17.43 -10.40
C VAL A 490 14.69 -16.38 -9.77
N THR A 491 14.84 -15.12 -10.16
CA THR A 491 14.02 -13.98 -9.70
C THR A 491 13.15 -13.48 -10.84
N LEU A 492 11.87 -13.23 -10.55
CA LEU A 492 10.91 -12.64 -11.47
C LEU A 492 10.53 -11.24 -11.01
N ILE A 493 10.69 -10.26 -11.89
CA ILE A 493 10.37 -8.86 -11.65
C ILE A 493 9.35 -8.41 -12.71
N ILE A 494 8.21 -7.91 -12.27
CA ILE A 494 7.17 -7.30 -13.11
C ILE A 494 6.78 -5.94 -12.49
N PRO A 495 7.49 -4.85 -12.84
CA PRO A 495 7.36 -3.55 -12.15
C PRO A 495 5.93 -3.02 -12.15
N ARG A 496 5.28 -2.99 -13.32
CA ARG A 496 3.89 -2.52 -13.49
C ARG A 496 2.87 -3.26 -12.62
N TRP A 497 3.15 -4.49 -12.20
CA TRP A 497 2.26 -5.29 -11.35
C TRP A 497 2.73 -5.35 -9.89
N GLY A 498 3.85 -4.69 -9.56
CA GLY A 498 4.46 -4.72 -8.23
C GLY A 498 4.87 -6.14 -7.79
N ILE A 499 5.27 -6.97 -8.75
CA ILE A 499 5.71 -8.34 -8.48
C ILE A 499 7.23 -8.36 -8.50
N GLU A 500 7.82 -8.68 -7.36
CA GLU A 500 9.21 -9.09 -7.24
C GLU A 500 9.22 -10.37 -6.39
N GLN A 501 9.52 -11.49 -7.03
CA GLN A 501 9.46 -12.78 -6.36
C GLN A 501 10.58 -13.70 -6.83
N ARG A 502 11.17 -14.42 -5.87
CA ARG A 502 12.08 -15.51 -6.17
C ARG A 502 11.29 -16.78 -6.47
N LEU A 503 11.53 -17.39 -7.63
CA LEU A 503 10.82 -18.57 -8.11
C LEU A 503 11.47 -19.84 -7.55
N HIS A 504 10.69 -20.61 -6.79
CA HIS A 504 11.07 -21.96 -6.37
C HIS A 504 10.69 -22.98 -7.45
N LEU A 505 11.68 -23.47 -8.20
CA LEU A 505 11.45 -24.43 -9.30
C LEU A 505 11.06 -25.84 -8.81
N GLN A 506 11.16 -26.13 -7.51
CA GLN A 506 10.88 -27.47 -6.94
C GLN A 506 9.51 -27.61 -6.27
N ALA A 507 8.78 -26.52 -6.00
CA ALA A 507 7.45 -26.57 -5.42
C ALA A 507 6.38 -26.21 -6.47
N ASP A 508 5.18 -26.76 -6.35
CA ASP A 508 4.03 -26.33 -7.16
C ASP A 508 3.35 -25.13 -6.48
N SER A 509 3.11 -24.08 -7.27
CA SER A 509 2.47 -22.85 -6.79
C SER A 509 1.03 -22.78 -7.30
N SER A 510 0.18 -22.02 -6.60
CA SER A 510 -1.15 -21.67 -7.11
C SER A 510 -1.12 -20.56 -8.16
N ASP A 511 0.06 -20.02 -8.52
CA ASP A 511 0.22 -18.93 -9.48
C ASP A 511 0.54 -19.47 -10.88
N SER A 512 -0.33 -19.16 -11.85
CA SER A 512 -0.16 -19.58 -13.24
C SER A 512 1.12 -19.02 -13.86
N PHE A 513 1.58 -17.83 -13.47
CA PHE A 513 2.81 -17.23 -14.01
C PHE A 513 4.06 -18.01 -13.60
N HIS A 514 4.16 -18.35 -12.31
CA HIS A 514 5.25 -19.18 -11.79
C HIS A 514 5.28 -20.53 -12.51
N ASN A 515 4.13 -21.18 -12.65
CA ASN A 515 4.06 -22.50 -13.28
C ASN A 515 4.46 -22.45 -14.77
N SER A 516 4.07 -21.39 -15.51
CA SER A 516 4.51 -21.20 -16.90
C SER A 516 6.02 -20.97 -17.01
N ILE A 517 6.61 -20.12 -16.17
CA ILE A 517 8.07 -19.87 -16.20
C ILE A 517 8.86 -21.13 -15.81
N LYS A 518 8.39 -21.86 -14.79
CA LYS A 518 8.96 -23.15 -14.39
C LYS A 518 8.95 -24.14 -15.56
N LEU A 519 7.82 -24.25 -16.27
CA LEU A 519 7.70 -25.11 -17.45
C LEU A 519 8.68 -24.69 -18.56
N ILE A 520 8.81 -23.38 -18.83
CA ILE A 520 9.75 -22.86 -19.83
C ILE A 520 11.18 -23.25 -19.47
N ILE A 521 11.61 -23.00 -18.23
CA ILE A 521 12.97 -23.34 -17.76
C ILE A 521 13.23 -24.84 -17.90
N GLN A 522 12.27 -25.68 -17.50
CA GLN A 522 12.41 -27.13 -17.60
C GLN A 522 12.49 -27.63 -19.05
N LYS A 523 11.63 -27.10 -19.92
CA LYS A 523 11.58 -27.51 -21.33
C LYS A 523 12.82 -27.06 -22.12
N LEU A 524 13.37 -25.90 -21.75
CA LEU A 524 14.62 -25.38 -22.33
C LEU A 524 15.88 -25.97 -21.66
N LYS A 525 15.73 -26.84 -20.65
CA LYS A 525 16.84 -27.48 -19.91
C LYS A 525 17.78 -26.48 -19.22
N LEU A 526 17.21 -25.41 -18.67
CA LEU A 526 17.93 -24.33 -18.01
C LEU A 526 17.92 -24.46 -16.48
N GLU A 527 17.61 -25.64 -15.95
CA GLU A 527 17.62 -25.88 -14.51
C GLU A 527 19.04 -25.75 -13.94
N GLY A 528 19.20 -24.87 -12.95
CA GLY A 528 20.49 -24.60 -12.29
C GLY A 528 21.17 -23.31 -12.73
N HIS A 529 20.64 -22.61 -13.73
CA HIS A 529 21.08 -21.25 -14.05
C HIS A 529 20.38 -20.23 -13.15
N PRO A 530 21.13 -19.45 -12.33
CA PRO A 530 20.55 -18.34 -11.61
C PRO A 530 20.23 -17.20 -12.58
N LEU A 531 18.97 -16.77 -12.61
CA LEU A 531 18.44 -15.85 -13.63
C LEU A 531 17.56 -14.76 -13.03
N GLN A 532 17.65 -13.56 -13.57
CA GLN A 532 16.71 -12.48 -13.33
C GLN A 532 15.86 -12.27 -14.58
N ILE A 533 14.55 -12.45 -14.46
CA ILE A 533 13.55 -12.32 -15.52
C ILE A 533 12.76 -11.05 -15.26
N GLU A 534 12.93 -10.05 -16.11
CA GLU A 534 12.24 -8.76 -16.04
C GLU A 534 11.15 -8.70 -17.12
N ILE A 535 9.89 -8.51 -16.73
CA ILE A 535 8.75 -8.44 -17.65
C ILE A 535 8.14 -7.04 -17.62
N PHE A 536 8.06 -6.43 -18.79
CA PHE A 536 7.46 -5.12 -19.01
C PHE A 536 6.17 -5.30 -19.80
N SER A 537 5.04 -4.98 -19.17
CA SER A 537 3.72 -5.21 -19.74
C SER A 537 3.08 -3.91 -20.21
N ASN A 538 2.71 -3.84 -21.49
CA ASN A 538 1.95 -2.73 -22.06
C ASN A 538 0.44 -2.98 -22.05
N VAL A 539 0.01 -4.23 -21.79
CA VAL A 539 -1.40 -4.62 -21.66
C VAL A 539 -1.79 -4.89 -20.20
N PRO A 540 -2.96 -4.45 -19.73
CA PRO A 540 -3.39 -4.74 -18.36
C PRO A 540 -3.69 -6.23 -18.13
N LYS A 541 -3.50 -6.66 -16.88
CA LYS A 541 -3.70 -8.06 -16.46
C LYS A 541 -5.18 -8.46 -16.60
N ALA A 542 -5.41 -9.69 -17.06
CA ALA A 542 -6.73 -10.34 -17.08
C ALA A 542 -7.85 -9.65 -17.88
N MET A 543 -7.50 -8.81 -18.88
CA MET A 543 -8.47 -8.06 -19.70
C MET A 543 -8.88 -8.74 -21.02
N GLY A 544 -8.53 -10.02 -21.22
CA GLY A 544 -8.90 -10.77 -22.43
C GLY A 544 -8.02 -10.52 -23.66
N LEU A 545 -6.92 -9.77 -23.51
CA LEU A 545 -6.03 -9.34 -24.60
C LEU A 545 -4.82 -10.26 -24.85
N GLY A 546 -4.88 -11.51 -24.38
CA GLY A 546 -3.80 -12.49 -24.59
C GLY A 546 -2.55 -12.30 -23.73
N GLY A 547 -2.64 -11.58 -22.60
CA GLY A 547 -1.48 -11.27 -21.76
C GLY A 547 -0.70 -12.49 -21.24
N SER A 548 -1.38 -13.59 -20.89
CA SER A 548 -0.73 -14.85 -20.44
C SER A 548 0.15 -15.46 -21.52
N ALA A 549 -0.43 -15.70 -22.70
CA ALA A 549 0.29 -16.23 -23.86
C ALA A 549 1.41 -15.29 -24.31
N ALA A 550 1.16 -13.98 -24.35
CA ALA A 550 2.17 -12.98 -24.68
C ALA A 550 3.35 -13.00 -23.69
N THR A 551 3.08 -13.19 -22.40
CA THR A 551 4.12 -13.37 -21.38
C THR A 551 4.94 -14.62 -21.63
N ALA A 552 4.31 -15.77 -21.88
CA ALA A 552 5.03 -17.00 -22.19
C ALA A 552 5.94 -16.82 -23.42
N VAL A 553 5.42 -16.28 -24.52
CA VAL A 553 6.19 -16.02 -25.75
C VAL A 553 7.35 -15.06 -25.51
N ALA A 554 7.11 -13.94 -24.82
CA ALA A 554 8.16 -12.97 -24.50
C ALA A 554 9.28 -13.59 -23.68
N THR A 555 8.93 -14.38 -22.65
CA THR A 555 9.92 -15.07 -21.82
C THR A 555 10.70 -16.13 -22.60
N ILE A 556 10.04 -16.94 -23.43
CA ILE A 556 10.72 -17.95 -24.27
C ILE A 556 11.72 -17.27 -25.22
N ARG A 557 11.31 -16.20 -25.90
CA ARG A 557 12.18 -15.43 -26.80
C ARG A 557 13.32 -14.74 -26.05
N ALA A 558 13.09 -14.25 -24.83
CA ALA A 558 14.15 -13.63 -24.03
C ALA A 558 15.19 -14.67 -23.56
N MET A 559 14.74 -15.90 -23.23
CA MET A 559 15.65 -17.01 -22.93
C MET A 559 16.45 -17.44 -24.17
N ASP A 560 15.80 -17.53 -25.33
CA ASP A 560 16.45 -17.81 -26.61
C ASP A 560 17.52 -16.78 -26.96
N LEU A 561 17.22 -15.48 -26.78
CA LEU A 561 18.18 -14.40 -26.98
C LEU A 561 19.35 -14.45 -26.00
N HIS A 562 19.10 -14.73 -24.71
CA HIS A 562 20.14 -14.74 -23.67
C HIS A 562 21.08 -15.94 -23.79
N PHE A 563 20.52 -17.13 -24.07
CA PHE A 563 21.28 -18.39 -24.15
C PHE A 563 21.65 -18.79 -25.58
N ASN A 564 21.21 -18.03 -26.59
CA ASN A 564 21.43 -18.28 -28.01
C ASN A 564 21.00 -19.71 -28.43
N LEU A 565 19.74 -20.08 -28.11
CA LEU A 565 19.22 -21.45 -28.28
C LEU A 565 18.82 -21.78 -29.73
N GLY A 566 18.54 -20.77 -30.55
CA GLY A 566 18.19 -20.91 -31.97
C GLY A 566 16.76 -21.41 -32.20
N LEU A 567 15.81 -21.03 -31.34
CA LEU A 567 14.42 -21.48 -31.45
C LEU A 567 13.71 -20.88 -32.66
N SER A 568 12.96 -21.72 -33.41
CA SER A 568 12.06 -21.22 -34.45
C SER A 568 10.74 -20.72 -33.86
N ASP A 569 9.98 -19.89 -34.60
CA ASP A 569 8.64 -19.47 -34.16
C ASP A 569 7.69 -20.66 -33.91
N ASN A 570 7.88 -21.79 -34.62
CA ASN A 570 7.11 -23.00 -34.36
C ASN A 570 7.46 -23.63 -33.00
N ASP A 571 8.72 -23.58 -32.58
CA ASP A 571 9.16 -24.06 -31.27
C ASP A 571 8.61 -23.16 -30.16
N VAL A 572 8.70 -21.83 -30.36
CA VAL A 572 8.15 -20.83 -29.44
C VAL A 572 6.64 -21.00 -29.28
N ASN A 573 5.90 -21.13 -30.38
CA ASN A 573 4.46 -21.36 -30.38
C ASN A 573 4.10 -22.66 -29.63
N SER A 574 4.79 -23.76 -29.94
CA SER A 574 4.53 -25.07 -29.32
C SER A 574 4.75 -25.03 -27.81
N LEU A 575 5.82 -24.38 -27.35
CA LEU A 575 6.12 -24.25 -25.93
C LEU A 575 5.14 -23.29 -25.21
N ALA A 576 4.76 -22.19 -25.86
CA ALA A 576 3.73 -21.29 -25.34
C ALA A 576 2.36 -21.97 -25.24
N PHE A 577 2.01 -22.85 -26.18
CA PHE A 577 0.79 -23.65 -26.12
C PHE A 577 0.75 -24.60 -24.91
N GLU A 578 1.89 -25.23 -24.58
CA GLU A 578 2.01 -26.04 -23.36
C GLU A 578 1.84 -25.20 -22.09
N CYS A 579 2.38 -23.97 -22.06
CA CYS A 579 2.15 -23.02 -20.95
C CYS A 579 0.66 -22.69 -20.79
N GLU A 580 -0.05 -22.45 -21.90
CA GLU A 580 -1.49 -22.18 -21.90
C GLU A 580 -2.33 -23.38 -21.43
N LYS A 581 -1.89 -24.62 -21.70
CA LYS A 581 -2.53 -25.83 -21.14
C LYS A 581 -2.40 -25.88 -19.62
N VAL A 582 -1.23 -25.51 -19.08
CA VAL A 582 -1.01 -25.42 -17.63
C VAL A 582 -1.86 -24.31 -17.02
N ALA A 583 -1.99 -23.15 -17.68
CA ALA A 583 -2.74 -22.01 -17.16
C ALA A 583 -4.28 -22.16 -17.28
N HIS A 584 -4.79 -22.75 -18.35
CA HIS A 584 -6.22 -22.72 -18.71
C HIS A 584 -6.84 -24.10 -18.96
N GLY A 585 -6.06 -25.18 -18.89
CA GLY A 585 -6.51 -26.58 -19.04
C GLY A 585 -6.80 -26.97 -20.48
N THR A 586 -7.81 -26.37 -21.11
CA THR A 586 -8.21 -26.62 -22.51
C THR A 586 -8.17 -25.32 -23.33
N PRO A 587 -6.97 -24.81 -23.69
CA PRO A 587 -6.82 -23.62 -24.51
C PRO A 587 -7.29 -23.86 -25.95
N SER A 588 -7.77 -22.82 -26.63
CA SER A 588 -8.16 -22.90 -28.04
C SER A 588 -6.98 -22.95 -29.00
N GLY A 589 -5.78 -22.54 -28.56
CA GLY A 589 -4.58 -22.42 -29.40
C GLY A 589 -4.44 -21.09 -30.15
N VAL A 590 -5.48 -20.24 -30.11
CA VAL A 590 -5.47 -18.92 -30.78
C VAL A 590 -4.47 -17.97 -30.13
N ASP A 591 -4.44 -17.94 -28.80
CA ASP A 591 -3.75 -16.87 -28.04
C ASP A 591 -2.22 -16.97 -28.18
N ASN A 592 -1.65 -18.17 -28.01
CA ASN A 592 -0.23 -18.42 -28.28
C ASN A 592 0.13 -18.20 -29.74
N THR A 593 -0.75 -18.56 -30.67
CA THR A 593 -0.49 -18.42 -32.11
C THR A 593 -0.35 -16.96 -32.51
N VAL A 594 -1.31 -16.11 -32.12
CA VAL A 594 -1.22 -14.67 -32.39
C VAL A 594 -0.05 -14.03 -31.63
N ALA A 595 0.19 -14.46 -30.38
CA ALA A 595 1.28 -13.94 -29.57
C ALA A 595 2.66 -14.21 -30.16
N THR A 596 2.84 -15.35 -30.83
CA THR A 596 4.08 -15.70 -31.52
C THR A 596 4.22 -14.98 -32.86
N TYR A 597 3.30 -15.21 -33.80
CA TYR A 597 3.50 -14.76 -35.18
C TYR A 597 3.27 -13.24 -35.37
N GLY A 598 2.45 -12.62 -34.52
CA GLY A 598 2.25 -11.16 -34.57
C GLY A 598 1.62 -10.66 -35.87
N GLN A 599 0.78 -11.47 -36.51
CA GLN A 599 0.10 -11.17 -37.79
C GLN A 599 -1.42 -11.27 -37.65
N PHE A 600 -2.15 -10.74 -38.64
CA PHE A 600 -3.59 -11.00 -38.77
C PHE A 600 -3.80 -12.43 -39.26
N LEU A 601 -4.61 -13.19 -38.54
CA LEU A 601 -4.77 -14.62 -38.80
C LEU A 601 -6.24 -15.03 -38.80
N VAL A 602 -6.58 -15.98 -39.67
CA VAL A 602 -7.73 -16.84 -39.49
C VAL A 602 -7.25 -18.11 -38.78
N TYR A 603 -7.83 -18.39 -37.63
CA TYR A 603 -7.57 -19.59 -36.86
C TYR A 603 -8.81 -20.48 -36.81
N ARG A 604 -8.64 -21.77 -37.06
CA ARG A 604 -9.67 -22.78 -36.82
C ARG A 604 -9.13 -23.90 -35.95
N GLY A 605 -9.79 -24.15 -34.83
CA GLY A 605 -9.43 -25.23 -33.91
C GLY A 605 -9.82 -26.62 -34.44
N GLY A 606 -9.06 -27.65 -34.07
CA GLY A 606 -9.30 -29.04 -34.47
C GLY A 606 -8.09 -29.94 -34.20
N PRO A 607 -8.14 -31.25 -34.57
CA PRO A 607 -6.99 -32.16 -34.48
C PRO A 607 -5.75 -31.66 -35.24
N HIS A 608 -5.98 -30.88 -36.29
CA HIS A 608 -4.99 -30.07 -36.98
C HIS A 608 -5.54 -28.64 -37.04
N ALA A 609 -4.87 -27.70 -36.36
CA ALA A 609 -5.27 -26.31 -36.41
C ALA A 609 -4.98 -25.73 -37.80
N GLU A 610 -5.96 -25.10 -38.42
CA GLU A 610 -5.79 -24.38 -39.68
C GLU A 610 -5.46 -22.93 -39.36
N ILE A 611 -4.31 -22.45 -39.84
CA ILE A 611 -3.82 -21.09 -39.64
C ILE A 611 -3.59 -20.48 -41.02
N HIS A 612 -4.30 -19.42 -41.34
CA HIS A 612 -4.13 -18.67 -42.58
C HIS A 612 -3.82 -17.21 -42.28
N GLU A 613 -2.76 -16.68 -42.88
CA GLU A 613 -2.44 -15.26 -42.82
C GLU A 613 -3.46 -14.45 -43.64
N VAL A 614 -3.93 -13.34 -43.06
CA VAL A 614 -4.83 -12.41 -43.73
C VAL A 614 -4.05 -11.20 -44.20
N GLN A 615 -4.12 -10.91 -45.49
CA GLN A 615 -3.42 -9.77 -46.08
C GLN A 615 -4.15 -8.46 -45.80
N VAL A 616 -3.52 -7.58 -45.01
CA VAL A 616 -4.08 -6.28 -44.64
C VAL A 616 -3.42 -5.18 -45.47
N LYS A 617 -4.14 -4.61 -46.45
CA LYS A 617 -3.61 -3.60 -47.37
C LYS A 617 -3.33 -2.25 -46.72
N LYS A 618 -4.13 -1.87 -45.71
CA LYS A 618 -4.04 -0.59 -44.99
C LYS A 618 -4.27 -0.81 -43.49
N PRO A 619 -3.66 0.00 -42.61
CA PRO A 619 -3.91 -0.08 -41.18
C PRO A 619 -5.40 0.03 -40.84
N ILE A 620 -5.88 -0.86 -39.97
CA ILE A 620 -7.26 -0.84 -39.49
C ILE A 620 -7.31 -0.10 -38.15
N PRO A 621 -7.94 1.07 -38.06
CA PRO A 621 -7.95 1.90 -36.87
C PRO A 621 -8.93 1.34 -35.83
N ILE A 622 -8.38 0.67 -34.82
CA ILE A 622 -9.14 0.05 -33.72
C ILE A 622 -8.84 0.78 -32.40
N VAL A 623 -9.88 1.14 -31.67
CA VAL A 623 -9.81 1.56 -30.27
C VAL A 623 -10.15 0.37 -29.36
N ILE A 624 -9.34 0.13 -28.33
CA ILE A 624 -9.59 -0.90 -27.32
C ILE A 624 -10.12 -0.23 -26.06
N GLY A 625 -11.39 -0.49 -25.71
CA GLY A 625 -12.03 -0.01 -24.48
C GLY A 625 -11.99 -1.08 -23.39
N MET A 626 -11.78 -0.67 -22.14
CA MET A 626 -11.57 -1.60 -21.02
C MET A 626 -12.57 -1.35 -19.89
N THR A 627 -13.25 -2.40 -19.42
CA THR A 627 -14.23 -2.29 -18.32
C THR A 627 -13.59 -2.27 -16.92
N HIS A 628 -12.30 -2.60 -16.82
CA HIS A 628 -11.58 -2.88 -15.56
C HIS A 628 -12.16 -4.01 -14.69
N ILE A 629 -13.16 -4.74 -15.18
CA ILE A 629 -13.69 -5.93 -14.52
C ILE A 629 -12.96 -7.16 -15.06
N GLU A 630 -12.24 -7.86 -14.19
CA GLU A 630 -11.56 -9.10 -14.53
C GLU A 630 -12.58 -10.17 -14.93
N SER A 631 -12.49 -10.66 -16.18
CA SER A 631 -13.29 -11.79 -16.63
C SER A 631 -12.53 -13.09 -16.39
N LEU A 632 -13.13 -14.04 -15.69
CA LEU A 632 -12.66 -15.42 -15.70
C LEU A 632 -13.17 -16.09 -16.98
N THR A 633 -12.40 -16.02 -18.08
CA THR A 633 -12.72 -16.65 -19.38
C THR A 633 -13.21 -18.09 -19.22
N ALA A 634 -12.60 -18.87 -18.32
CA ALA A 634 -13.00 -20.25 -18.01
C ALA A 634 -14.42 -20.37 -17.41
N LYS A 635 -14.92 -19.37 -16.68
CA LYS A 635 -16.30 -19.34 -16.17
C LYS A 635 -17.27 -19.09 -17.32
N THR A 636 -16.98 -18.14 -18.20
CA THR A 636 -17.84 -17.80 -19.34
C THR A 636 -17.91 -18.96 -20.33
N VAL A 637 -16.77 -19.56 -20.70
CA VAL A 637 -16.70 -20.77 -21.55
C VAL A 637 -17.44 -21.95 -20.92
N ARG A 638 -17.30 -22.19 -19.61
CA ARG A 638 -18.06 -23.25 -18.92
C ARG A 638 -19.57 -23.02 -19.00
N ARG A 639 -20.04 -21.78 -18.84
CA ARG A 639 -21.46 -21.43 -18.94
C ARG A 639 -22.00 -21.68 -20.35
N VAL A 640 -21.27 -21.24 -21.39
CA VAL A 640 -21.63 -21.51 -22.79
C VAL A 640 -21.66 -23.02 -23.05
N ARG A 641 -20.67 -23.78 -22.58
CA ARG A 641 -20.64 -25.25 -22.71
C ARG A 641 -21.82 -25.93 -22.02
N GLN A 642 -22.23 -25.47 -20.85
CA GLN A 642 -23.40 -25.99 -20.15
C GLN A 642 -24.70 -25.68 -20.90
N ALA A 643 -24.82 -24.47 -21.45
CA ALA A 643 -26.00 -24.07 -22.21
C ALA A 643 -26.10 -24.80 -23.56
N TRP A 644 -24.98 -24.94 -24.27
CA TRP A 644 -24.87 -25.76 -25.50
C TRP A 644 -25.27 -27.22 -25.25
N ARG A 645 -24.86 -27.83 -24.13
CA ARG A 645 -25.29 -29.21 -23.79
C ARG A 645 -26.80 -29.32 -23.56
N LYS A 646 -27.46 -28.26 -23.09
CA LYS A 646 -28.91 -28.24 -22.87
C LYS A 646 -29.70 -27.99 -24.15
N ASN A 647 -29.19 -27.14 -25.04
CA ASN A 647 -29.86 -26.77 -26.28
C ASN A 647 -28.89 -26.76 -27.47
N LYS A 648 -28.46 -27.95 -27.87
CA LYS A 648 -27.37 -28.16 -28.83
C LYS A 648 -27.66 -27.51 -30.19
N THR A 649 -28.83 -27.78 -30.77
CA THR A 649 -29.22 -27.27 -32.09
C THR A 649 -29.22 -25.75 -32.14
N LEU A 650 -29.79 -25.07 -31.14
CA LEU A 650 -29.83 -23.61 -31.08
C LEU A 650 -28.42 -22.99 -31.07
N TYR A 651 -27.54 -23.50 -30.21
CA TYR A 651 -26.18 -22.97 -30.07
C TYR A 651 -25.33 -23.28 -31.31
N GLU A 652 -25.52 -24.44 -31.95
CA GLU A 652 -24.85 -24.76 -33.22
C GLU A 652 -25.25 -23.82 -34.36
N GLU A 653 -26.52 -23.39 -34.43
CA GLU A 653 -26.94 -22.37 -35.40
C GLU A 653 -26.32 -21.00 -35.10
N ILE A 654 -26.19 -20.62 -33.82
CA ILE A 654 -25.46 -19.40 -33.45
C ILE A 654 -23.99 -19.49 -33.86
N PHE A 655 -23.31 -20.62 -33.61
CA PHE A 655 -21.92 -20.82 -34.01
C PHE A 655 -21.73 -20.80 -35.53
N LYS A 656 -22.64 -21.41 -36.30
CA LYS A 656 -22.64 -21.31 -37.77
C LYS A 656 -22.86 -19.87 -38.24
N GLY A 657 -23.73 -19.12 -37.56
CA GLY A 657 -23.93 -17.69 -37.83
C GLY A 657 -22.64 -16.89 -37.65
N ILE A 658 -21.97 -17.07 -36.50
CA ILE A 658 -20.68 -16.43 -36.23
C ILE A 658 -19.62 -16.84 -37.27
N ASP A 659 -19.55 -18.12 -37.63
CA ASP A 659 -18.60 -18.63 -38.63
C ASP A 659 -18.77 -17.97 -40.00
N ARG A 660 -20.02 -17.78 -40.47
CA ARG A 660 -20.30 -17.05 -41.71
C ARG A 660 -19.82 -15.60 -41.64
N LEU A 661 -20.08 -14.91 -40.52
CA LEU A 661 -19.63 -13.54 -40.32
C LEU A 661 -18.09 -13.44 -40.36
N VAL A 662 -17.39 -14.42 -39.79
CA VAL A 662 -15.92 -14.47 -39.83
C VAL A 662 -15.41 -14.57 -41.27
N LEU A 663 -15.98 -15.48 -42.07
CA LEU A 663 -15.56 -15.67 -43.47
C LEU A 663 -15.88 -14.44 -44.35
N GLU A 664 -16.96 -13.72 -44.07
CA GLU A 664 -17.27 -12.43 -44.72
C GLU A 664 -16.32 -11.32 -44.25
N ALA A 665 -16.00 -11.27 -42.95
CA ALA A 665 -15.09 -10.29 -42.39
C ALA A 665 -13.66 -10.43 -42.93
N VAL A 666 -13.21 -11.65 -43.21
CA VAL A 666 -11.91 -11.89 -43.88
C VAL A 666 -11.86 -11.17 -45.22
N LYS A 667 -12.90 -11.33 -46.05
CA LYS A 667 -12.98 -10.65 -47.35
C LYS A 667 -13.02 -9.13 -47.19
N ALA A 668 -13.79 -8.64 -46.22
CA ALA A 668 -13.87 -7.21 -45.94
C ALA A 668 -12.51 -6.63 -45.51
N VAL A 669 -11.74 -7.36 -44.70
CA VAL A 669 -10.38 -6.96 -44.30
C VAL A 669 -9.43 -6.96 -45.51
N GLU A 670 -9.42 -8.02 -46.33
CA GLU A 670 -8.55 -8.12 -47.51
C GLU A 670 -8.86 -7.07 -48.59
N ASN A 671 -10.13 -6.65 -48.69
CA ASN A 671 -10.59 -5.62 -49.61
C ASN A 671 -10.56 -4.20 -49.03
N ASN A 672 -10.26 -4.04 -47.73
CA ASN A 672 -10.32 -2.76 -47.01
C ASN A 672 -11.73 -2.13 -47.00
N GLU A 673 -12.77 -2.95 -46.83
CA GLU A 673 -14.18 -2.57 -46.74
C GLU A 673 -14.57 -2.35 -45.27
N LEU A 674 -14.10 -1.25 -44.67
CA LEU A 674 -14.24 -0.98 -43.23
C LEU A 674 -15.69 -0.81 -42.75
N GLU A 675 -16.57 -0.24 -43.57
CA GLU A 675 -18.00 -0.14 -43.24
C GLU A 675 -18.64 -1.52 -43.10
N GLN A 676 -18.39 -2.40 -44.08
CA GLN A 676 -18.86 -3.78 -44.01
C GLN A 676 -18.28 -4.52 -42.80
N LEU A 677 -16.99 -4.34 -42.50
CA LEU A 677 -16.38 -4.92 -41.30
C LEU A 677 -17.08 -4.43 -40.02
N GLY A 678 -17.39 -3.13 -39.94
CA GLY A 678 -18.11 -2.53 -38.82
C GLY A 678 -19.51 -3.13 -38.62
N ASP A 679 -20.27 -3.29 -39.70
CA ASP A 679 -21.59 -3.94 -39.68
C ASP A 679 -21.50 -5.39 -39.20
N LEU A 680 -20.55 -6.16 -39.73
CA LEU A 680 -20.30 -7.54 -39.31
C LEU A 680 -19.92 -7.63 -37.82
N MET A 681 -19.12 -6.71 -37.31
CA MET A 681 -18.79 -6.61 -35.88
C MET A 681 -20.04 -6.35 -35.02
N ASN A 682 -20.94 -5.47 -35.46
CA ASN A 682 -22.16 -5.15 -34.73
C ASN A 682 -23.14 -6.34 -34.69
N VAL A 683 -23.32 -7.04 -35.82
CA VAL A 683 -24.13 -8.27 -35.88
C VAL A 683 -23.52 -9.36 -35.00
N CYS A 684 -22.20 -9.51 -35.03
CA CYS A 684 -21.48 -10.47 -34.19
C CYS A 684 -21.71 -10.19 -32.69
N GLN A 685 -21.69 -8.92 -32.26
CA GLN A 685 -22.02 -8.56 -30.87
C GLN A 685 -23.41 -9.03 -30.46
N GLY A 686 -24.42 -8.90 -31.35
CA GLY A 686 -25.76 -9.42 -31.08
C GLY A 686 -25.79 -10.93 -30.84
N LEU A 687 -25.04 -11.70 -31.65
CA LEU A 687 -24.89 -13.15 -31.46
C LEU A 687 -24.14 -13.50 -30.17
N LEU A 688 -23.13 -12.73 -29.79
CA LEU A 688 -22.42 -12.88 -28.52
C LEU A 688 -23.33 -12.54 -27.31
N GLY A 689 -24.20 -11.55 -27.46
CA GLY A 689 -25.29 -11.26 -26.52
C GLY A 689 -26.24 -12.45 -26.36
N ALA A 690 -26.62 -13.12 -27.47
CA ALA A 690 -27.43 -14.34 -27.44
C ALA A 690 -26.74 -15.54 -26.75
N LEU A 691 -25.41 -15.64 -26.86
CA LEU A 691 -24.60 -16.59 -26.08
C LEU A 691 -24.51 -16.22 -24.58
N GLN A 692 -25.08 -15.08 -24.20
CA GLN A 692 -25.06 -14.48 -22.86
C GLN A 692 -23.66 -14.13 -22.36
N VAL A 693 -22.68 -13.95 -23.26
CA VAL A 693 -21.28 -13.72 -22.86
C VAL A 693 -20.94 -12.25 -22.63
N SER A 694 -21.84 -11.32 -22.95
CA SER A 694 -21.67 -9.89 -22.66
C SER A 694 -22.03 -9.53 -21.21
N SER A 695 -21.77 -8.28 -20.82
CA SER A 695 -22.13 -7.70 -19.51
C SER A 695 -22.62 -6.25 -19.67
N PRO A 696 -23.35 -5.69 -18.68
CA PRO A 696 -23.82 -4.31 -18.75
C PRO A 696 -22.70 -3.29 -19.03
N GLU A 697 -21.52 -3.52 -18.47
CA GLU A 697 -20.35 -2.63 -18.63
C GLU A 697 -19.75 -2.73 -20.04
N LEU A 698 -19.71 -3.94 -20.62
CA LEU A 698 -19.30 -4.12 -22.02
C LEU A 698 -20.30 -3.45 -22.97
N GLU A 699 -21.60 -3.64 -22.74
CA GLU A 699 -22.65 -3.01 -23.56
C GLU A 699 -22.59 -1.48 -23.47
N THR A 700 -22.38 -0.94 -22.27
CA THR A 700 -22.23 0.52 -22.07
C THR A 700 -21.05 1.07 -22.88
N LEU A 701 -19.88 0.42 -22.82
CA LEU A 701 -18.72 0.86 -23.62
C LEU A 701 -18.96 0.73 -25.12
N ILE A 702 -19.67 -0.31 -25.57
CA ILE A 702 -20.01 -0.51 -26.97
C ILE A 702 -20.96 0.58 -27.46
N GLU A 703 -21.95 0.93 -26.65
CA GLU A 703 -22.90 2.02 -26.92
C GLU A 703 -22.15 3.35 -27.02
N ILE A 704 -21.32 3.69 -26.03
CA ILE A 704 -20.49 4.90 -26.04
C ILE A 704 -19.63 4.96 -27.31
N ALA A 705 -19.01 3.85 -27.71
CA ALA A 705 -18.18 3.80 -28.92
C ALA A 705 -18.98 4.15 -30.18
N ARG A 706 -20.15 3.52 -30.34
CA ARG A 706 -21.02 3.70 -31.51
C ARG A 706 -21.60 5.10 -31.57
N GLU A 707 -22.08 5.63 -30.44
CA GLU A 707 -22.60 7.01 -30.35
C GLU A 707 -21.55 8.06 -30.69
N ASN A 708 -20.27 7.76 -30.46
CA ASN A 708 -19.15 8.63 -30.76
C ASN A 708 -18.49 8.36 -32.12
N GLY A 709 -19.13 7.57 -32.99
CA GLY A 709 -18.77 7.42 -34.39
C GLY A 709 -17.92 6.20 -34.73
N ALA A 710 -17.89 5.16 -33.90
CA ALA A 710 -17.36 3.86 -34.31
C ALA A 710 -18.29 3.20 -35.35
N LEU A 711 -17.74 2.70 -36.46
CA LEU A 711 -18.49 1.95 -37.48
C LEU A 711 -19.03 0.64 -36.91
N GLY A 712 -18.23 -0.02 -36.07
CA GLY A 712 -18.66 -1.20 -35.34
C GLY A 712 -17.91 -1.35 -34.02
N ALA A 713 -18.59 -1.85 -33.00
CA ALA A 713 -18.00 -2.12 -31.71
C ALA A 713 -18.56 -3.41 -31.11
N LYS A 714 -17.69 -4.18 -30.46
CA LYS A 714 -18.04 -5.45 -29.83
C LYS A 714 -17.06 -5.85 -28.74
N LEU A 715 -17.45 -6.79 -27.88
CA LEU A 715 -16.52 -7.40 -26.93
C LEU A 715 -15.40 -8.15 -27.67
N THR A 716 -14.24 -8.30 -27.03
CA THR A 716 -13.14 -9.14 -27.50
C THR A 716 -12.71 -10.11 -26.40
N GLY A 717 -12.46 -11.36 -26.76
CA GLY A 717 -12.02 -12.40 -25.81
C GLY A 717 -13.16 -13.16 -25.12
N GLY A 718 -13.00 -13.41 -23.81
CA GLY A 718 -13.84 -14.35 -23.07
C GLY A 718 -15.24 -13.86 -22.71
N GLY A 719 -15.45 -12.55 -22.61
CA GLY A 719 -16.71 -11.95 -22.14
C GLY A 719 -16.99 -12.13 -20.63
N GLY A 720 -17.99 -11.40 -20.12
CA GLY A 720 -18.34 -11.32 -18.69
C GLY A 720 -17.48 -10.31 -17.92
N GLY A 721 -17.06 -9.24 -18.59
CA GLY A 721 -15.99 -8.31 -18.21
C GLY A 721 -14.92 -8.22 -19.31
N GLY A 722 -13.80 -7.54 -19.04
CA GLY A 722 -12.67 -7.45 -19.96
C GLY A 722 -12.75 -6.24 -20.90
N SER A 723 -12.54 -6.47 -22.20
CA SER A 723 -12.32 -5.41 -23.19
C SER A 723 -13.29 -5.47 -24.37
N ILE A 724 -13.46 -4.33 -25.03
CA ILE A 724 -14.14 -4.17 -26.30
C ILE A 724 -13.15 -3.71 -27.37
N ILE A 725 -13.50 -3.92 -28.63
CA ILE A 725 -12.85 -3.29 -29.78
C ILE A 725 -13.87 -2.43 -30.52
N ALA A 726 -13.45 -1.27 -30.98
CA ALA A 726 -14.24 -0.33 -31.77
C ALA A 726 -13.48 0.07 -33.02
N LEU A 727 -14.11 -0.04 -34.19
CA LEU A 727 -13.56 0.34 -35.49
C LEU A 727 -13.82 1.82 -35.77
N CYS A 728 -12.77 2.64 -35.78
CA CYS A 728 -12.87 4.10 -35.70
C CYS A 728 -11.98 4.81 -36.75
N PRO A 729 -12.33 4.76 -38.06
CA PRO A 729 -11.54 5.39 -39.12
C PRO A 729 -11.29 6.87 -38.91
N ASP A 730 -12.33 7.63 -38.59
CA ASP A 730 -12.24 9.10 -38.48
C ASP A 730 -12.59 9.63 -37.07
N SER A 731 -12.79 8.73 -36.11
CA SER A 731 -13.42 9.04 -34.82
C SER A 731 -12.61 8.58 -33.60
N SER A 732 -11.41 8.03 -33.80
CA SER A 732 -10.61 7.40 -32.73
C SER A 732 -10.45 8.29 -31.49
N GLN A 733 -10.07 9.57 -31.66
CA GLN A 733 -9.90 10.49 -30.53
C GLN A 733 -11.21 10.83 -29.81
N ARG A 734 -12.32 10.94 -30.55
CA ARG A 734 -13.63 11.23 -29.97
C ARG A 734 -14.10 10.04 -29.11
N VAL A 735 -13.92 8.83 -29.63
CA VAL A 735 -14.26 7.59 -28.93
C VAL A 735 -13.38 7.40 -27.68
N ILE A 736 -12.07 7.63 -27.78
CA ILE A 736 -11.14 7.55 -26.63
C ILE A 736 -11.58 8.51 -25.52
N LYS A 737 -11.87 9.77 -25.86
CA LYS A 737 -12.28 10.78 -24.88
C LYS A 737 -13.62 10.45 -24.21
N ALA A 738 -14.55 9.82 -24.93
CA ALA A 738 -15.85 9.44 -24.37
C ALA A 738 -15.78 8.23 -23.42
N MET A 739 -14.71 7.42 -23.51
CA MET A 739 -14.49 6.23 -22.68
C MET A 739 -13.68 6.52 -21.40
N GLN A 740 -13.08 7.71 -21.27
CA GLN A 740 -12.35 8.18 -20.09
C GLN A 740 -13.31 8.82 -19.08
#